data_AF-A0A955D0W7-F1
#
_entry.id   AF-A0A955D0W7-F1
#
_cell.length_a   1.000
_cell.length_b   1.000
_cell.length_c   1.000
_cell.angle_alpha   90.00
_cell.angle_beta   90.00
_cell.angle_gamma   90.00
#
_symmetry.space_group_name_H-M   'P 1'
#
loop_
_entity.id
_entity.type
_entity.pdbx_description
1 polymer ?
#
loop_
_entity_poly.entity_id
_entity_poly.type
_entity_poly.pdbx_seq_one_letter_code
_entity_poly.pdbx_strand_id
1 'polypeptide(L)'
;MQQNIILAGVGGQGILTIAKAISGAAVARGLRVKQAEVHGMSQRGGAVQSHLRIGDEPIHSDLIPAGRVELLIAMEPLESLRYMHMLAPDGVAIVSANAFMNIGNYPPVEELLERITTMPRHVVIDADRLARAAGSGRSANIVLLGAATLFLSIGEDEIERAVAEMFATKGDAVVDVAKRSLRFGRNAAAAYLQGLDRGGTSLAVRHWVDSLAPEQLAAEERPDGPVFDVVPAEDQLSGAEAHAVERLLMDAYEADRRQLYEHEVYQIVQLVGAISPPEHLFLGVDNLISEEALERFPGEQVVLKIVSPDVVHKSDVKGVVFCAKRFETVRREIDRLIHQHRSRGAQVAGVLVVEYVEREGQGIGEELFVGIRATREFGPVIAAGVGGVDTEYLARAMRPGVAVAKAVATETTAEEFLELFSQTAEYDLVSGRARGHHRIVSDGELLRCFRAFIALARRFCVDRGEVGPDLGELEVNPFAFRRQRMVPIDGRGRLAPATRRSVPRPIGSVRHLLEPESIAVLGVSNRGQNFGRIILQNVVACGFDARRLRVVKAGVDQIDGIACVPSIAALPETTDLLVVAAAADQLPAVVEECVASGKVRSAIVIPGGAGETPESQDILCRVRASLAKARAGADPDPGSGLVLLGPNSLGVQSRPGRYDTFFIPDHKLDKRREAPGRGVAFLSQSGAFIVSRLSNLETLDPLFTVSIGNQADLTVADMVQAVGDRPDIHTIGLYVEGFNDLDGLDLLQAVRRITAAGDKEVVFYKAGRTDQGRAAAAGHTASVAGDYDICEAGAAAAGAMVAGTFAEFEQLLDLSAGLHRKRVRGTRLGVISNAGFETVGMADHVRGTHHQVEIPALAATTREAIAQSLAEHRLGGLVNVRNPLDLTPMADESAYEAAARAMLASPDIDALVVSAVPLTPALATTEEEIAERVSLAEVIVELDRASDKPIVAVIDSGLAYAALIRRLRDHHIPVFRSADQMMRSLGRYLCRRAGTAPGPGSDDDPSRAEAARDMTVEPEGATAF
;
A
#
# COMPACT_ATOMS: atom_id res chain seq x y z
N MET A 1 -0.80 -58.52 -0.87
CA MET A 1 -1.10 -57.38 0.02
C MET A 1 -0.02 -57.30 1.06
N GLN A 2 0.72 -56.19 1.12
CA GLN A 2 1.69 -55.92 2.19
C GLN A 2 1.49 -54.49 2.66
N GLN A 3 1.49 -54.25 3.97
CA GLN A 3 1.41 -52.90 4.54
C GLN A 3 2.46 -52.70 5.64
N ASN A 4 3.22 -51.61 5.55
CA ASN A 4 4.25 -51.22 6.52
C ASN A 4 3.77 -50.05 7.38
N ILE A 5 3.73 -50.26 8.70
CA ILE A 5 3.16 -49.33 9.67
C ILE A 5 4.22 -49.00 10.72
N ILE A 6 4.40 -47.71 11.05
CA ILE A 6 5.15 -47.28 12.23
C ILE A 6 4.16 -46.74 13.26
N LEU A 7 4.34 -47.20 14.50
CA LEU A 7 3.67 -46.64 15.67
C LEU A 7 4.71 -45.91 16.51
N ALA A 8 4.45 -44.65 16.85
CA ALA A 8 5.39 -43.79 17.57
C ALA A 8 4.72 -43.05 18.73
N GLY A 9 5.49 -42.70 19.75
CA GLY A 9 4.99 -41.92 20.88
C GLY A 9 5.80 -42.12 22.15
N VAL A 10 5.28 -41.63 23.28
CA VAL A 10 5.96 -41.64 24.57
C VAL A 10 5.18 -42.49 25.57
N GLY A 11 5.87 -43.43 26.25
CA GLY A 11 5.25 -44.36 27.19
C GLY A 11 4.63 -45.60 26.52
N GLY A 12 4.95 -46.78 27.04
CA GLY A 12 4.78 -48.05 26.31
C GLY A 12 3.38 -48.67 26.25
N GLN A 13 2.34 -48.14 26.89
CA GLN A 13 1.04 -48.84 26.94
C GLN A 13 0.12 -48.55 25.74
N GLY A 14 0.17 -47.33 25.19
CA GLY A 14 -0.72 -46.92 24.09
C GLY A 14 -0.40 -47.62 22.77
N ILE A 15 0.86 -47.52 22.34
CA ILE A 15 1.39 -48.06 21.07
C ILE A 15 1.24 -49.58 20.98
N LEU A 16 1.59 -50.30 22.04
CA LEU A 16 1.49 -51.76 22.08
C LEU A 16 0.04 -52.24 21.94
N THR A 17 -0.90 -51.48 22.47
CA THR A 17 -2.32 -51.80 22.36
C THR A 17 -2.80 -51.67 20.91
N ILE A 18 -2.36 -50.63 20.20
CA ILE A 18 -2.66 -50.44 18.78
C ILE A 18 -2.01 -51.55 17.95
N ALA A 19 -0.72 -51.84 18.17
CA ALA A 19 0.00 -52.91 17.49
C ALA A 19 -0.68 -54.28 17.66
N LYS A 20 -1.10 -54.59 18.89
CA LYS A 20 -1.78 -55.85 19.22
C LYS A 20 -3.15 -55.96 18.57
N ALA A 21 -3.94 -54.88 18.54
CA ALA A 21 -5.24 -54.88 17.88
C ALA A 21 -5.13 -55.13 16.37
N ILE A 22 -4.22 -54.42 15.69
CA ILE A 22 -3.97 -54.60 14.26
C ILE A 22 -3.45 -56.01 13.98
N SER A 23 -2.50 -56.50 14.78
CA SER A 23 -1.93 -57.85 14.63
C SER A 23 -2.97 -58.95 14.85
N GLY A 24 -3.84 -58.81 15.85
CA GLY A 24 -4.91 -59.75 16.12
C GLY A 24 -5.90 -59.85 14.96
N ALA A 25 -6.33 -58.70 14.44
CA ALA A 25 -7.22 -58.65 13.27
C ALA A 25 -6.55 -59.25 12.02
N ALA A 26 -5.26 -58.95 11.80
CA ALA A 26 -4.49 -59.49 10.68
C ALA A 26 -4.37 -61.02 10.73
N VAL A 27 -4.04 -61.58 11.89
CA VAL A 27 -3.93 -63.03 12.09
C VAL A 27 -5.29 -63.72 11.92
N ALA A 28 -6.36 -63.13 12.44
CA ALA A 28 -7.72 -63.65 12.25
C ALA A 28 -8.14 -63.69 10.77
N ARG A 29 -7.64 -62.76 9.96
CA ARG A 29 -7.81 -62.71 8.49
C ARG A 29 -6.87 -63.64 7.72
N GLY A 30 -5.97 -64.35 8.41
CA GLY A 30 -4.98 -65.26 7.80
C GLY A 30 -3.74 -64.57 7.23
N LEU A 31 -3.50 -63.31 7.59
CA LEU A 31 -2.30 -62.57 7.20
C LEU A 31 -1.12 -62.90 8.12
N ARG A 32 0.08 -62.79 7.56
CA ARG A 32 1.34 -62.88 8.31
C ARG A 32 1.66 -61.52 8.92
N VAL A 33 2.15 -61.54 10.15
CA VAL A 33 2.51 -60.34 10.91
C VAL A 33 3.95 -60.46 11.40
N LYS A 34 4.74 -59.39 11.26
CA LYS A 34 6.00 -59.21 11.97
C LYS A 34 6.02 -57.86 12.68
N GLN A 35 6.53 -57.86 13.90
CA GLN A 35 6.55 -56.71 14.80
C GLN A 35 7.94 -56.61 15.43
N ALA A 36 8.59 -55.46 15.31
CA ALA A 36 9.86 -55.15 15.96
C ALA A 36 9.71 -53.87 16.80
N GLU A 37 10.07 -53.95 18.07
CA GLU A 37 9.80 -52.90 19.04
C GLU A 37 10.99 -52.54 19.89
N VAL A 38 11.23 -51.25 20.05
CA VAL A 38 12.31 -50.74 20.90
C VAL A 38 11.71 -50.27 22.22
N HIS A 39 11.91 -51.08 23.27
CA HIS A 39 11.37 -50.85 24.61
C HIS A 39 12.35 -50.21 25.61
N GLY A 40 13.62 -49.99 25.21
CA GLY A 40 14.76 -49.82 26.12
C GLY A 40 14.69 -48.67 27.13
N MET A 41 13.75 -47.71 26.98
CA MET A 41 13.54 -46.60 27.93
C MET A 41 12.07 -46.38 28.35
N SER A 42 11.15 -47.29 28.00
CA SER A 42 9.69 -47.09 28.14
C SER A 42 9.18 -46.99 29.59
N GLN A 43 9.88 -47.57 30.57
CA GLN A 43 9.52 -47.51 32.00
C GLN A 43 9.83 -46.16 32.66
N ARG A 44 10.48 -45.22 31.96
CA ARG A 44 10.86 -43.88 32.47
C ARG A 44 10.37 -42.75 31.55
N GLY A 45 9.25 -42.94 30.87
CA GLY A 45 8.67 -41.90 30.00
C GLY A 45 9.51 -41.59 28.76
N GLY A 46 10.26 -42.55 28.23
CA GLY A 46 11.03 -42.40 26.99
C GLY A 46 10.22 -42.63 25.71
N ALA A 47 10.78 -42.22 24.58
CA ALA A 47 10.28 -42.50 23.24
C ALA A 47 10.18 -44.01 22.97
N VAL A 48 9.08 -44.42 22.34
CA VAL A 48 8.77 -45.80 21.96
C VAL A 48 8.39 -45.83 20.49
N GLN A 49 8.91 -46.82 19.78
CA GLN A 49 8.52 -47.11 18.40
C GLN A 49 8.26 -48.59 18.19
N SER A 50 7.31 -48.89 17.30
CA SER A 50 6.99 -50.24 16.85
C SER A 50 6.90 -50.25 15.32
N HIS A 51 7.72 -51.09 14.69
CA HIS A 51 7.60 -51.43 13.28
C HIS A 51 6.64 -52.60 13.16
N LEU A 52 5.52 -52.39 12.46
CA LEU A 52 4.51 -53.40 12.23
C LEU A 52 4.35 -53.64 10.73
N ARG A 53 4.52 -54.89 10.31
CA ARG A 53 4.37 -55.31 8.92
C ARG A 53 3.32 -56.39 8.82
N ILE A 54 2.36 -56.20 7.95
CA ILE A 54 1.31 -57.19 7.65
C ILE A 54 1.38 -57.58 6.18
N GLY A 55 1.16 -58.86 5.87
CA GLY A 55 1.29 -59.36 4.50
C GLY A 55 0.59 -60.70 4.26
N ASP A 56 0.15 -60.96 3.04
CA ASP A 56 -0.29 -62.30 2.61
C ASP A 56 0.88 -63.23 2.25
N GLU A 57 2.03 -62.66 1.90
CA GLU A 57 3.29 -63.36 1.65
C GLU A 57 4.22 -63.45 2.88
N PRO A 58 5.20 -64.38 2.90
CA PRO A 58 6.23 -64.44 3.94
C PRO A 58 6.96 -63.11 4.15
N ILE A 59 6.89 -62.54 5.36
CA ILE A 59 7.64 -61.34 5.72
C ILE A 59 9.05 -61.72 6.17
N HIS A 60 10.06 -61.38 5.37
CA HIS A 60 11.44 -61.81 5.65
C HIS A 60 12.14 -60.96 6.73
N SER A 61 11.85 -59.66 6.82
CA SER A 61 12.42 -58.75 7.83
C SER A 61 11.33 -58.03 8.64
N ASP A 62 11.57 -57.84 9.92
CA ASP A 62 10.72 -57.11 10.86
C ASP A 62 10.91 -55.58 10.80
N LEU A 63 12.08 -55.10 10.40
CA LEU A 63 12.36 -53.67 10.21
C LEU A 63 11.83 -53.13 8.87
N ILE A 64 11.38 -51.88 8.89
CA ILE A 64 10.88 -51.15 7.72
C ILE A 64 11.99 -50.20 7.22
N PRO A 65 12.39 -50.28 5.94
CA PRO A 65 13.35 -49.32 5.37
C PRO A 65 12.80 -47.89 5.34
N ALA A 66 13.69 -46.89 5.39
CA ALA A 66 13.29 -45.50 5.17
C ALA A 66 12.61 -45.30 3.81
N GLY A 67 11.61 -44.42 3.75
CA GLY A 67 10.80 -44.18 2.55
C GLY A 67 9.83 -45.31 2.18
N ARG A 68 9.59 -46.28 3.08
CA ARG A 68 8.71 -47.45 2.83
C ARG A 68 7.54 -47.58 3.81
N VAL A 69 7.36 -46.62 4.72
CA VAL A 69 6.23 -46.61 5.67
C VAL A 69 5.00 -46.06 4.96
N GLU A 70 3.93 -46.84 4.93
CA GLU A 70 2.68 -46.44 4.30
C GLU A 70 1.73 -45.78 5.30
N LEU A 71 1.88 -46.10 6.59
CA LEU A 71 1.07 -45.52 7.66
C LEU A 71 1.93 -45.25 8.89
N LEU A 72 2.00 -43.98 9.29
CA LEU A 72 2.61 -43.54 10.55
C LEU A 72 1.48 -43.17 11.52
N ILE A 73 1.43 -43.81 12.68
CA ILE A 73 0.48 -43.49 13.75
C ILE A 73 1.27 -43.01 14.96
N ALA A 74 1.11 -41.73 15.30
CA ALA A 74 1.85 -41.08 16.37
C ALA A 74 0.92 -40.62 17.49
N MET A 75 1.22 -41.05 18.72
CA MET A 75 0.47 -40.70 19.93
C MET A 75 0.73 -39.26 20.40
N GLU A 76 1.75 -38.58 19.88
CA GLU A 76 2.03 -37.17 20.13
C GLU A 76 2.81 -36.54 18.93
N PRO A 77 2.91 -35.19 18.85
CA PRO A 77 3.45 -34.51 17.66
C PRO A 77 4.97 -34.68 17.43
N LEU A 78 5.80 -34.68 18.47
CA LEU A 78 7.26 -34.61 18.29
C LEU A 78 7.85 -35.90 17.70
N GLU A 79 7.40 -37.06 18.17
CA GLU A 79 7.76 -38.39 17.69
C GLU A 79 7.25 -38.62 16.27
N SER A 80 6.12 -38.00 15.87
CA SER A 80 5.70 -38.05 14.46
C SER A 80 6.76 -37.47 13.52
N LEU A 81 7.37 -36.33 13.90
CA LEU A 81 8.43 -35.68 13.12
C LEU A 81 9.72 -36.50 13.10
N ARG A 82 10.01 -37.27 14.15
CA ARG A 82 11.19 -38.14 14.20
C ARG A 82 11.14 -39.26 13.17
N TYR A 83 9.94 -39.74 12.83
CA TYR A 83 9.74 -40.84 11.88
C TYR A 83 9.16 -40.39 10.54
N MET A 84 8.87 -39.11 10.36
CA MET A 84 8.41 -38.50 9.10
C MET A 84 9.30 -38.90 7.91
N HIS A 85 10.62 -38.90 8.07
CA HIS A 85 11.58 -39.28 7.03
C HIS A 85 11.46 -40.73 6.54
N MET A 86 10.71 -41.58 7.26
CA MET A 86 10.49 -42.98 6.89
C MET A 86 9.24 -43.20 6.04
N LEU A 87 8.34 -42.20 5.97
CA LEU A 87 7.13 -42.26 5.16
C LEU A 87 7.47 -42.40 3.68
N ALA A 88 6.74 -43.28 2.99
CA ALA A 88 6.73 -43.37 1.55
C ALA A 88 6.09 -42.10 0.94
N PRO A 89 6.33 -41.78 -0.34
CA PRO A 89 5.76 -40.60 -1.00
C PRO A 89 4.23 -40.50 -0.90
N ASP A 90 3.54 -41.64 -0.90
CA ASP A 90 2.07 -41.75 -0.77
C ASP A 90 1.59 -42.10 0.65
N GLY A 91 2.51 -42.16 1.62
CA GLY A 91 2.24 -42.55 3.00
C GLY A 91 1.40 -41.52 3.74
N VAL A 92 0.69 -41.99 4.77
CA VAL A 92 -0.22 -41.16 5.58
C VAL A 92 0.28 -41.07 7.02
N ALA A 93 0.26 -39.86 7.58
CA ALA A 93 0.51 -39.65 9.01
C ALA A 93 -0.79 -39.39 9.78
N ILE A 94 -1.01 -40.13 10.86
CA ILE A 94 -2.10 -39.95 11.81
C ILE A 94 -1.50 -39.56 13.13
N VAL A 95 -1.77 -38.35 13.58
CA VAL A 95 -1.08 -37.75 14.70
C VAL A 95 -2.07 -37.20 15.71
N SER A 96 -1.82 -37.49 16.99
CA SER A 96 -2.49 -36.80 18.09
C SER A 96 -2.01 -35.36 18.20
N ALA A 97 -2.93 -34.41 18.32
CA ALA A 97 -2.59 -33.02 18.64
C ALA A 97 -2.09 -32.86 20.09
N ASN A 98 -2.31 -33.85 20.95
CA ASN A 98 -1.95 -33.79 22.37
C ASN A 98 -0.46 -34.09 22.56
N ALA A 99 0.31 -33.11 23.04
CA ALA A 99 1.73 -33.27 23.35
C ALA A 99 1.96 -33.91 24.72
N PHE A 100 2.92 -34.84 24.79
CA PHE A 100 3.40 -35.39 26.07
C PHE A 100 4.71 -34.72 26.47
N MET A 101 4.63 -33.64 27.25
CA MET A 101 5.79 -32.84 27.66
C MET A 101 6.60 -33.54 28.77
N ASN A 102 7.63 -34.28 28.37
CA ASN A 102 8.53 -35.03 29.26
C ASN A 102 9.99 -34.51 29.25
N ILE A 103 10.26 -33.41 28.53
CA ILE A 103 11.57 -32.77 28.40
C ILE A 103 11.44 -31.24 28.60
N GLY A 104 12.47 -30.60 29.16
CA GLY A 104 12.43 -29.16 29.50
C GLY A 104 12.43 -28.19 28.31
N ASN A 105 12.93 -28.63 27.15
CA ASN A 105 12.97 -27.84 25.91
C ASN A 105 12.02 -28.43 24.84
N TYR A 106 10.81 -28.83 25.23
CA TYR A 106 9.81 -29.30 24.27
C TYR A 106 9.41 -28.11 23.35
N PRO A 107 9.51 -28.23 22.01
CA PRO A 107 9.18 -27.12 21.10
C PRO A 107 7.70 -26.72 21.20
N PRO A 108 7.31 -25.49 20.80
CA PRO A 108 5.92 -25.09 20.75
C PRO A 108 5.08 -26.09 19.95
N VAL A 109 3.98 -26.57 20.53
CA VAL A 109 3.14 -27.63 19.92
C VAL A 109 2.63 -27.20 18.55
N GLU A 110 2.24 -25.94 18.38
CA GLU A 110 1.69 -25.48 17.11
C GLU A 110 2.74 -25.43 15.99
N GLU A 111 4.00 -25.15 16.32
CA GLU A 111 5.10 -25.23 15.35
C GLU A 111 5.34 -26.68 14.90
N LEU A 112 5.24 -27.64 15.82
CA LEU A 112 5.33 -29.06 15.48
C LEU A 112 4.17 -29.47 14.57
N LEU A 113 2.95 -29.02 14.87
CA LEU A 113 1.76 -29.32 14.10
C LEU A 113 1.80 -28.67 12.71
N GLU A 114 2.24 -27.42 12.58
CA GLU A 114 2.46 -26.76 11.28
C GLU A 114 3.46 -27.52 10.42
N ARG A 115 4.55 -28.04 11.02
CA ARG A 115 5.52 -28.87 10.29
C ARG A 115 4.90 -30.20 9.83
N ILE A 116 4.04 -30.82 10.64
CA ILE A 116 3.31 -32.04 10.27
C ILE A 116 2.34 -31.76 9.11
N THR A 117 1.68 -30.60 9.08
CA THR A 117 0.69 -30.25 8.05
C THR A 117 1.31 -29.90 6.70
N THR A 118 2.63 -29.74 6.61
CA THR A 118 3.34 -29.69 5.32
C THR A 118 3.30 -31.01 4.56
N MET A 119 2.93 -32.12 5.21
CA MET A 119 2.77 -33.40 4.55
C MET A 119 1.53 -33.41 3.63
N PRO A 120 1.62 -33.92 2.40
CA PRO A 120 0.48 -34.00 1.48
C PRO A 120 -0.70 -34.83 2.02
N ARG A 121 -0.45 -35.82 2.88
CA ARG A 121 -1.48 -36.69 3.47
C ARG A 121 -1.29 -36.84 4.97
N HIS A 122 -2.13 -36.15 5.74
CA HIS A 122 -2.09 -36.17 7.19
C HIS A 122 -3.48 -36.11 7.80
N VAL A 123 -3.61 -36.61 9.02
CA VAL A 123 -4.76 -36.47 9.90
C VAL A 123 -4.26 -36.06 11.28
N VAL A 124 -4.76 -34.93 11.79
CA VAL A 124 -4.42 -34.40 13.11
C VAL A 124 -5.70 -34.23 13.93
N ILE A 125 -5.81 -34.93 15.06
CA ILE A 125 -7.00 -34.91 15.93
C ILE A 125 -6.64 -34.80 17.41
N ASP A 126 -7.50 -34.18 18.23
CA ASP A 126 -7.40 -34.20 19.70
C ASP A 126 -7.89 -35.55 20.24
N ALA A 127 -6.99 -36.53 20.29
CA ALA A 127 -7.31 -37.89 20.68
C ALA A 127 -7.76 -37.99 22.15
N ASP A 128 -7.20 -37.17 23.03
CA ASP A 128 -7.53 -37.15 24.46
C ASP A 128 -8.94 -36.64 24.71
N ARG A 129 -9.35 -35.58 24.02
CA ARG A 129 -10.70 -35.06 24.10
C ARG A 129 -11.71 -36.08 23.61
N LEU A 130 -11.47 -36.68 22.45
CA LEU A 130 -12.36 -37.70 21.88
C LEU A 130 -12.47 -38.92 22.82
N ALA A 131 -11.37 -39.32 23.46
CA ALA A 131 -11.36 -40.39 24.45
C ALA A 131 -12.18 -40.05 25.69
N ARG A 132 -12.07 -38.81 26.20
CA ARG A 132 -12.92 -38.33 27.30
C ARG A 132 -14.40 -38.35 26.90
N ALA A 133 -14.73 -37.88 25.70
CA ALA A 133 -16.10 -37.88 25.18
C ALA A 133 -16.68 -39.31 25.02
N ALA A 134 -15.85 -40.29 24.66
CA ALA A 134 -16.27 -41.71 24.58
C ALA A 134 -16.51 -42.38 25.95
N GLY A 135 -16.11 -41.72 27.04
CA GLY A 135 -16.29 -42.18 28.42
C GLY A 135 -15.02 -42.65 29.12
N SER A 136 -13.83 -42.53 28.50
CA SER A 136 -12.56 -42.82 29.18
C SER A 136 -11.36 -42.13 28.53
N GLY A 137 -10.76 -41.17 29.25
CA GLY A 137 -9.50 -40.54 28.81
C GLY A 137 -8.32 -41.50 28.66
N ARG A 138 -8.43 -42.76 29.12
CA ARG A 138 -7.40 -43.81 28.92
C ARG A 138 -7.49 -44.51 27.56
N SER A 139 -8.43 -44.10 26.70
CA SER A 139 -8.70 -44.74 25.41
C SER A 139 -8.22 -43.93 24.19
N ALA A 140 -7.38 -42.90 24.37
CA ALA A 140 -6.84 -42.07 23.29
C ALA A 140 -6.11 -42.87 22.20
N ASN A 141 -5.46 -43.97 22.59
CA ASN A 141 -4.85 -44.92 21.65
C ASN A 141 -5.89 -45.65 20.78
N ILE A 142 -7.07 -45.96 21.32
CA ILE A 142 -8.17 -46.58 20.56
C ILE A 142 -8.82 -45.55 19.63
N VAL A 143 -8.86 -44.27 20.01
CA VAL A 143 -9.27 -43.17 19.11
C VAL A 143 -8.33 -43.09 17.92
N LEU A 144 -7.01 -43.06 18.13
CA LEU A 144 -6.05 -43.01 17.01
C LEU A 144 -6.09 -44.29 16.15
N LEU A 145 -6.30 -45.45 16.74
CA LEU A 145 -6.55 -46.69 15.99
C LEU A 145 -7.83 -46.56 15.13
N GLY A 146 -8.87 -45.93 15.66
CA GLY A 146 -10.09 -45.59 14.93
C GLY A 146 -9.82 -44.75 13.70
N ALA A 147 -9.07 -43.67 13.86
CA ALA A 147 -8.61 -42.82 12.75
C ALA A 147 -7.81 -43.64 11.71
N ALA A 148 -6.95 -44.54 12.17
CA ALA A 148 -6.15 -45.42 11.31
C ALA A 148 -6.96 -46.40 10.46
N THR A 149 -8.16 -46.79 10.88
CA THR A 149 -9.00 -47.71 10.09
C THR A 149 -9.33 -47.21 8.69
N LEU A 150 -9.28 -45.90 8.44
CA LEU A 150 -9.49 -45.31 7.10
C LEU A 150 -8.37 -45.66 6.11
N PHE A 151 -7.19 -46.04 6.62
CA PHE A 151 -5.98 -46.28 5.82
C PHE A 151 -5.40 -47.68 6.02
N LEU A 152 -5.92 -48.46 6.97
CA LEU A 152 -5.52 -49.85 7.18
C LEU A 152 -6.03 -50.74 6.05
N SER A 153 -5.23 -51.73 5.68
CA SER A 153 -5.58 -52.76 4.71
C SER A 153 -6.49 -53.88 5.27
N ILE A 154 -6.91 -53.74 6.53
CA ILE A 154 -7.79 -54.62 7.28
C ILE A 154 -9.14 -53.92 7.45
N GLY A 155 -10.25 -54.65 7.32
CA GLY A 155 -11.59 -54.08 7.43
C GLY A 155 -11.88 -53.55 8.83
N GLU A 156 -12.67 -52.48 8.91
CA GLU A 156 -13.10 -51.88 10.19
C GLU A 156 -13.74 -52.90 11.13
N ASP A 157 -14.69 -53.71 10.64
CA ASP A 157 -15.37 -54.73 11.45
C ASP A 157 -14.41 -55.78 12.02
N GLU A 158 -13.26 -56.00 11.38
CA GLU A 158 -12.21 -56.90 11.87
C GLU A 158 -11.41 -56.25 12.98
N ILE A 159 -11.09 -54.95 12.86
CA ILE A 159 -10.43 -54.16 13.90
C ILE A 159 -11.35 -53.99 15.12
N GLU A 160 -12.64 -53.70 14.92
CA GLU A 160 -13.61 -53.58 16.02
C GLU A 160 -13.75 -54.90 16.79
N ARG A 161 -13.84 -56.04 16.08
CA ARG A 161 -13.86 -57.36 16.72
C ARG A 161 -12.58 -57.65 17.50
N ALA A 162 -11.41 -57.37 16.94
CA ALA A 162 -10.14 -57.58 17.63
C ALA A 162 -10.02 -56.70 18.90
N VAL A 163 -10.51 -55.46 18.84
CA VAL A 163 -10.58 -54.56 20.00
C VAL A 163 -11.55 -55.12 21.05
N ALA A 164 -12.74 -55.58 20.65
CA ALA A 164 -13.73 -56.15 21.57
C ALA A 164 -13.21 -57.41 22.27
N GLU A 165 -12.58 -58.33 21.54
CA GLU A 165 -11.97 -59.54 22.09
C GLU A 165 -10.81 -59.20 23.06
N MET A 166 -10.00 -58.20 22.72
CA MET A 166 -8.88 -57.76 23.56
C MET A 166 -9.34 -57.20 24.93
N PHE A 167 -10.54 -56.62 24.98
CA PHE A 167 -11.10 -56.04 26.21
C PHE A 167 -12.21 -56.88 26.86
N ALA A 168 -12.59 -58.03 26.27
CA ALA A 168 -13.69 -58.87 26.77
C ALA A 168 -13.53 -59.28 28.24
N THR A 169 -12.30 -59.54 28.69
CA THR A 169 -12.01 -59.91 30.08
C THR A 169 -12.16 -58.75 31.09
N LYS A 170 -12.34 -57.52 30.62
CA LYS A 170 -12.50 -56.30 31.44
C LYS A 170 -13.96 -55.86 31.61
N GLY A 171 -14.92 -56.59 31.03
CA GLY A 171 -16.36 -56.38 31.17
C GLY A 171 -16.99 -55.51 30.06
N ASP A 172 -18.28 -55.70 29.84
CA ASP A 172 -19.04 -55.14 28.71
C ASP A 172 -18.96 -53.60 28.62
N ALA A 173 -19.00 -52.91 29.77
CA ALA A 173 -18.89 -51.45 29.80
C ALA A 173 -17.54 -50.92 29.25
N VAL A 174 -16.45 -51.67 29.42
CA VAL A 174 -15.12 -51.30 28.88
C VAL A 174 -15.07 -51.58 27.38
N VAL A 175 -15.70 -52.67 26.93
CA VAL A 175 -15.84 -53.01 25.51
C VAL A 175 -16.65 -51.93 24.78
N ASP A 176 -17.76 -51.47 25.36
CA ASP A 176 -18.60 -50.42 24.78
C ASP A 176 -17.86 -49.08 24.64
N VAL A 177 -17.10 -48.69 25.68
CA VAL A 177 -16.24 -47.50 25.61
C VAL A 177 -15.19 -47.65 24.51
N ALA A 178 -14.54 -48.80 24.38
CA ALA A 178 -13.55 -49.04 23.34
C ALA A 178 -14.14 -48.95 21.93
N LYS A 179 -15.34 -49.53 21.71
CA LYS A 179 -16.07 -49.42 20.44
C LYS A 179 -16.44 -47.97 20.11
N ARG A 180 -16.92 -47.20 21.09
CA ARG A 180 -17.20 -45.77 20.91
C ARG A 180 -15.95 -44.96 20.59
N SER A 181 -14.85 -45.19 21.30
CA SER A 181 -13.57 -44.52 21.05
C SER A 181 -13.06 -44.79 19.63
N LEU A 182 -13.18 -46.04 19.17
CA LEU A 182 -12.80 -46.44 17.81
C LEU A 182 -13.65 -45.69 16.76
N ARG A 183 -14.97 -45.63 16.97
CA ARG A 183 -15.90 -44.90 16.10
C ARG A 183 -15.62 -43.39 16.06
N PHE A 184 -15.41 -42.77 17.22
CA PHE A 184 -15.14 -41.33 17.31
C PHE A 184 -13.86 -40.96 16.58
N GLY A 185 -12.80 -41.75 16.74
CA GLY A 185 -11.55 -41.54 16.01
C GLY A 185 -11.71 -41.64 14.50
N ARG A 186 -12.46 -42.64 14.03
CA ARG A 186 -12.74 -42.83 12.61
C ARG A 186 -13.53 -41.65 12.03
N ASN A 187 -14.62 -41.27 12.69
CA ASN A 187 -15.50 -40.20 12.23
C ASN A 187 -14.81 -38.83 12.27
N ALA A 188 -14.00 -38.56 13.30
CA ALA A 188 -13.19 -37.34 13.37
C ALA A 188 -12.15 -37.28 12.25
N ALA A 189 -11.46 -38.39 11.96
CA ALA A 189 -10.51 -38.45 10.85
C ALA A 189 -11.16 -38.30 9.48
N ALA A 190 -12.35 -38.88 9.28
CA ALA A 190 -13.11 -38.74 8.04
C ALA A 190 -13.59 -37.30 7.84
N ALA A 191 -14.11 -36.66 8.90
CA ALA A 191 -14.48 -35.25 8.88
C ALA A 191 -13.25 -34.37 8.58
N TYR A 192 -12.11 -34.65 9.20
CA TYR A 192 -10.86 -33.94 8.94
C TYR A 192 -10.46 -33.97 7.46
N LEU A 193 -10.42 -35.17 6.85
CA LEU A 193 -10.08 -35.31 5.43
C LEU A 193 -11.10 -34.60 4.53
N GLN A 194 -12.39 -34.72 4.83
CA GLN A 194 -13.45 -34.03 4.09
C GLN A 194 -13.31 -32.51 4.18
N GLY A 195 -12.87 -31.97 5.32
CA GLY A 195 -12.63 -30.53 5.46
C GLY A 195 -11.44 -30.04 4.63
N LEU A 196 -10.37 -30.84 4.57
CA LEU A 196 -9.23 -30.56 3.69
C LEU A 196 -9.62 -30.62 2.21
N ASP A 197 -10.36 -31.66 1.80
CA ASP A 197 -10.86 -31.82 0.42
C ASP A 197 -11.79 -30.66 0.00
N ARG A 198 -12.45 -30.04 0.98
CA ARG A 198 -13.32 -28.87 0.79
C ARG A 198 -12.57 -27.54 0.84
N GLY A 199 -11.24 -27.53 0.90
CA GLY A 199 -10.41 -26.32 0.83
C GLY A 199 -10.03 -25.69 2.17
N GLY A 200 -10.36 -26.34 3.30
CA GLY A 200 -9.99 -25.84 4.62
C GLY A 200 -8.51 -26.03 4.93
N THR A 201 -7.91 -25.10 5.68
CA THR A 201 -6.55 -25.30 6.23
C THR A 201 -6.58 -26.32 7.36
N SER A 202 -5.48 -27.03 7.60
CA SER A 202 -5.36 -28.02 8.67
C SER A 202 -5.74 -27.47 10.07
N LEU A 203 -5.50 -26.18 10.31
CA LEU A 203 -5.89 -25.49 11.54
C LEU A 203 -7.41 -25.27 11.63
N ALA A 204 -8.01 -24.72 10.57
CA ALA A 204 -9.45 -24.45 10.51
C ALA A 204 -10.26 -25.74 10.58
N VAL A 205 -9.81 -26.78 9.88
CA VAL A 205 -10.43 -28.11 9.88
C VAL A 205 -10.32 -28.76 11.26
N ARG A 206 -9.17 -28.66 11.93
CA ARG A 206 -9.02 -29.16 13.31
C ARG A 206 -10.00 -28.48 14.26
N HIS A 207 -10.09 -27.15 14.22
CA HIS A 207 -11.05 -26.39 15.04
C HIS A 207 -12.51 -26.78 14.76
N TRP A 208 -12.85 -27.02 13.49
CA TRP A 208 -14.18 -27.50 13.13
C TRP A 208 -14.45 -28.92 13.65
N VAL A 209 -13.53 -29.87 13.48
CA VAL A 209 -13.65 -31.22 14.06
C VAL A 209 -13.77 -31.14 15.58
N ASP A 210 -13.05 -30.20 16.19
CA ASP A 210 -13.14 -29.84 17.59
C ASP A 210 -14.43 -29.05 17.95
N SER A 211 -15.31 -28.71 17.04
CA SER A 211 -16.62 -28.14 17.37
C SER A 211 -17.73 -29.20 17.38
N LEU A 212 -17.47 -30.40 16.83
CA LEU A 212 -18.46 -31.45 16.71
C LEU A 212 -18.85 -32.03 18.08
N ALA A 213 -20.16 -32.14 18.31
CA ALA A 213 -20.71 -32.75 19.51
C ALA A 213 -20.53 -34.28 19.50
N PRO A 214 -20.41 -34.95 20.66
CA PRO A 214 -20.26 -36.40 20.75
C PRO A 214 -21.34 -37.19 20.01
N GLU A 215 -22.58 -36.67 19.96
CA GLU A 215 -23.71 -37.27 19.26
C GLU A 215 -23.51 -37.26 17.74
N GLN A 216 -22.90 -36.19 17.21
CA GLN A 216 -22.58 -36.05 15.78
C GLN A 216 -21.44 -36.99 15.37
N LEU A 217 -20.46 -37.19 16.26
CA LEU A 217 -19.38 -38.16 16.07
C LEU A 217 -19.83 -39.61 16.30
N ALA A 218 -20.96 -39.85 16.96
CA ALA A 218 -21.53 -41.18 17.20
C ALA A 218 -22.42 -41.69 16.05
N ALA A 219 -22.93 -40.78 15.22
CA ALA A 219 -23.84 -41.07 14.11
C ALA A 219 -23.21 -41.98 13.04
N GLU A 220 -24.05 -42.80 12.38
CA GLU A 220 -23.65 -43.62 11.23
C GLU A 220 -23.52 -42.77 9.95
N GLU A 221 -24.32 -41.70 9.85
CA GLU A 221 -24.23 -40.70 8.79
C GLU A 221 -23.14 -39.67 9.11
N ARG A 222 -22.30 -39.35 8.12
CA ARG A 222 -21.16 -38.44 8.28
C ARG A 222 -21.66 -37.01 8.51
N PRO A 223 -21.05 -36.23 9.41
CA PRO A 223 -21.43 -34.84 9.60
C PRO A 223 -21.18 -34.05 8.31
N ASP A 224 -22.19 -33.34 7.81
CA ASP A 224 -22.02 -32.38 6.72
C ASP A 224 -21.13 -31.24 7.21
N GLY A 225 -19.95 -31.10 6.59
CA GLY A 225 -19.02 -30.02 6.94
C GLY A 225 -19.44 -28.65 6.37
N PRO A 226 -18.87 -27.56 6.89
CA PRO A 226 -18.95 -26.27 6.21
C PRO A 226 -18.27 -26.36 4.84
N VAL A 227 -18.68 -25.50 3.91
CA VAL A 227 -17.83 -25.17 2.76
C VAL A 227 -16.76 -24.25 3.32
N PHE A 228 -15.53 -24.74 3.38
CA PHE A 228 -14.40 -23.85 3.59
C PHE A 228 -14.22 -23.16 2.24
N ASP A 229 -14.74 -21.95 2.11
CA ASP A 229 -14.39 -21.15 0.94
C ASP A 229 -12.87 -21.21 0.83
N VAL A 230 -12.38 -21.71 -0.31
CA VAL A 230 -10.99 -21.54 -0.72
C VAL A 230 -10.68 -20.10 -0.38
N VAL A 231 -9.73 -19.90 0.56
CA VAL A 231 -9.35 -18.57 1.07
C VAL A 231 -9.46 -17.61 -0.10
N PRO A 232 -10.42 -16.67 -0.09
CA PRO A 232 -10.59 -15.81 -1.23
C PRO A 232 -9.26 -15.12 -1.46
N ALA A 233 -8.90 -14.97 -2.73
CA ALA A 233 -7.80 -14.13 -3.14
C ALA A 233 -7.77 -12.82 -2.31
N GLU A 234 -6.59 -12.50 -1.77
CA GLU A 234 -6.14 -11.18 -1.34
C GLU A 234 -7.18 -10.27 -0.63
N ASP A 235 -7.06 -10.15 0.69
CA ASP A 235 -7.63 -9.04 1.49
C ASP A 235 -9.15 -8.82 1.38
N GLN A 236 -9.93 -9.90 1.45
CA GLN A 236 -11.40 -9.88 1.51
C GLN A 236 -11.94 -10.64 2.73
N LEU A 237 -13.07 -10.17 3.27
CA LEU A 237 -13.79 -10.85 4.37
C LEU A 237 -14.69 -11.95 3.80
N SER A 238 -14.79 -13.08 4.49
CA SER A 238 -15.83 -14.08 4.22
C SER A 238 -17.23 -13.50 4.48
N GLY A 239 -18.25 -14.13 3.88
CA GLY A 239 -19.65 -13.70 4.09
C GLY A 239 -20.08 -13.75 5.56
N ALA A 240 -19.58 -14.72 6.31
CA ALA A 240 -19.86 -14.86 7.75
C ALA A 240 -19.19 -13.77 8.58
N GLU A 241 -17.92 -13.47 8.32
CA GLU A 241 -17.17 -12.38 8.99
C GLU A 241 -17.81 -11.03 8.69
N ALA A 242 -18.12 -10.76 7.42
CA ALA A 242 -18.78 -9.52 7.03
C ALA A 242 -20.14 -9.36 7.72
N HIS A 243 -20.96 -10.42 7.78
CA HIS A 243 -22.24 -10.36 8.48
C HIS A 243 -22.08 -10.11 9.99
N ALA A 244 -21.12 -10.77 10.64
CA ALA A 244 -20.88 -10.61 12.08
C ALA A 244 -20.43 -9.19 12.43
N VAL A 245 -19.49 -8.63 11.66
CA VAL A 245 -19.05 -7.23 11.83
C VAL A 245 -20.20 -6.27 11.55
N GLU A 246 -20.97 -6.48 10.48
CA GLU A 246 -22.12 -5.63 10.14
C GLU A 246 -23.15 -5.57 11.27
N ARG A 247 -23.45 -6.70 11.93
CA ARG A 247 -24.34 -6.69 13.10
C ARG A 247 -23.80 -5.84 14.24
N LEU A 248 -22.50 -5.91 14.56
CA LEU A 248 -21.90 -5.07 15.60
C LEU A 248 -22.02 -3.57 15.28
N LEU A 249 -21.82 -3.19 14.02
CA LEU A 249 -21.97 -1.79 13.59
C LEU A 249 -23.43 -1.33 13.65
N MET A 250 -24.37 -2.20 13.26
CA MET A 250 -25.80 -1.94 13.34
C MET A 250 -26.28 -1.80 14.79
N ASP A 251 -25.87 -2.69 15.69
CA ASP A 251 -26.24 -2.64 17.12
C ASP A 251 -25.80 -1.30 17.75
N ALA A 252 -24.62 -0.80 17.40
CA ALA A 252 -24.16 0.51 17.83
C ALA A 252 -25.01 1.65 17.23
N TYR A 253 -25.31 1.57 15.94
CA TYR A 253 -26.10 2.59 15.24
C TYR A 253 -27.56 2.64 15.70
N GLU A 254 -28.22 1.50 15.91
CA GLU A 254 -29.59 1.40 16.43
C GLU A 254 -29.70 1.89 17.88
N ALA A 255 -28.61 1.79 18.64
CA ALA A 255 -28.49 2.39 19.97
C ALA A 255 -28.20 3.91 19.95
N ASP A 256 -28.31 4.56 18.78
CA ASP A 256 -27.97 5.98 18.53
C ASP A 256 -26.52 6.33 18.90
N ARG A 257 -25.61 5.34 18.86
CA ARG A 257 -24.18 5.55 19.12
C ARG A 257 -23.42 5.73 17.82
N ARG A 258 -22.54 6.73 17.82
CA ARG A 258 -21.53 6.94 16.76
C ARG A 258 -20.16 6.38 17.12
N GLN A 259 -19.96 5.98 18.35
CA GLN A 259 -18.70 5.43 18.85
C GLN A 259 -18.85 3.95 19.18
N LEU A 260 -17.86 3.16 18.79
CA LEU A 260 -17.70 1.78 19.22
C LEU A 260 -16.96 1.73 20.55
N TYR A 261 -17.44 0.90 21.46
CA TYR A 261 -16.75 0.60 22.71
C TYR A 261 -15.57 -0.33 22.47
N GLU A 262 -14.59 -0.28 23.36
CA GLU A 262 -13.34 -1.05 23.23
C GLU A 262 -13.57 -2.56 23.05
N HIS A 263 -14.55 -3.14 23.77
CA HIS A 263 -14.89 -4.56 23.62
C HIS A 263 -15.52 -4.89 22.27
N GLU A 264 -16.24 -3.97 21.65
CA GLU A 264 -16.78 -4.14 20.29
C GLU A 264 -15.63 -4.10 19.27
N VAL A 265 -14.62 -3.26 19.50
CA VAL A 265 -13.39 -3.25 18.69
C VAL A 265 -12.63 -4.57 18.83
N TYR A 266 -12.48 -5.12 20.05
CA TYR A 266 -11.89 -6.44 20.25
C TYR A 266 -12.66 -7.54 19.51
N GLN A 267 -13.99 -7.52 19.57
CA GLN A 267 -14.83 -8.46 18.84
C GLN A 267 -14.63 -8.35 17.33
N ILE A 268 -14.60 -7.13 16.77
CA ILE A 268 -14.34 -6.91 15.33
C ILE A 268 -12.98 -7.50 14.93
N VAL A 269 -11.90 -7.16 15.65
CA VAL A 269 -10.54 -7.64 15.35
C VAL A 269 -10.41 -9.15 15.48
N GLN A 270 -11.10 -9.74 16.47
CA GLN A 270 -11.15 -11.19 16.67
C GLN A 270 -11.91 -11.92 15.55
N LEU A 271 -13.04 -11.35 15.11
CA LEU A 271 -13.89 -11.94 14.08
C LEU A 271 -13.16 -12.06 12.74
N VAL A 272 -12.38 -11.06 12.37
CA VAL A 272 -11.64 -11.04 11.09
C VAL A 272 -10.31 -11.79 11.15
N GLY A 273 -10.10 -12.59 12.20
CA GLY A 273 -8.95 -13.50 12.32
C GLY A 273 -7.59 -12.80 12.39
N ALA A 274 -7.55 -11.49 12.65
CA ALA A 274 -6.32 -10.71 12.65
C ALA A 274 -5.39 -11.20 13.76
N ILE A 275 -5.91 -11.18 14.99
CA ILE A 275 -5.16 -11.27 16.26
C ILE A 275 -6.12 -11.78 17.35
N SER A 276 -5.61 -12.53 18.34
CA SER A 276 -6.39 -12.90 19.54
C SER A 276 -6.39 -11.75 20.54
N PRO A 277 -7.55 -11.12 20.84
CA PRO A 277 -7.61 -10.13 21.92
C PRO A 277 -7.33 -10.79 23.27
N PRO A 278 -6.93 -10.01 24.29
CA PRO A 278 -6.85 -10.51 25.66
C PRO A 278 -8.22 -11.03 26.12
N GLU A 279 -8.24 -11.99 27.06
CA GLU A 279 -9.51 -12.38 27.70
C GLU A 279 -10.17 -11.12 28.27
N HIS A 280 -11.43 -10.89 27.94
CA HIS A 280 -12.12 -9.66 28.32
C HIS A 280 -13.61 -9.90 28.59
N LEU A 281 -14.17 -9.07 29.47
CA LEU A 281 -15.58 -9.09 29.83
C LEU A 281 -16.10 -7.67 30.02
N PHE A 282 -17.08 -7.28 29.22
CA PHE A 282 -17.80 -6.03 29.42
C PHE A 282 -18.93 -6.21 30.44
N LEU A 283 -18.94 -5.36 31.46
CA LEU A 283 -19.97 -5.30 32.49
C LEU A 283 -20.70 -3.97 32.37
N GLY A 284 -21.96 -4.01 31.91
CA GLY A 284 -22.86 -2.85 31.99
C GLY A 284 -23.05 -2.38 33.43
N VAL A 285 -23.45 -1.13 33.62
CA VAL A 285 -23.50 -0.54 34.99
C VAL A 285 -24.40 -1.30 35.97
N ASP A 286 -25.43 -1.98 35.46
CA ASP A 286 -26.36 -2.74 36.29
C ASP A 286 -25.94 -4.22 36.48
N ASN A 287 -24.81 -4.62 35.89
CA ASN A 287 -24.31 -6.00 35.93
C ASN A 287 -23.21 -6.18 36.98
N LEU A 288 -23.21 -7.34 37.65
CA LEU A 288 -22.19 -7.73 38.61
C LEU A 288 -21.27 -8.79 38.01
N ILE A 289 -19.97 -8.71 38.34
CA ILE A 289 -19.02 -9.79 38.06
C ILE A 289 -19.33 -11.00 38.94
N SER A 290 -19.22 -12.22 38.41
CA SER A 290 -19.27 -13.46 39.19
C SER A 290 -17.87 -14.00 39.46
N GLU A 291 -17.71 -14.83 40.51
CA GLU A 291 -16.43 -15.51 40.80
C GLU A 291 -16.00 -16.39 39.62
N GLU A 292 -16.93 -17.18 39.07
CA GLU A 292 -16.70 -18.03 37.89
C GLU A 292 -16.20 -17.22 36.67
N ALA A 293 -16.76 -16.03 36.43
CA ALA A 293 -16.32 -15.17 35.33
C ALA A 293 -14.92 -14.61 35.58
N LEU A 294 -14.57 -14.30 36.82
CA LEU A 294 -13.24 -13.81 37.19
C LEU A 294 -12.17 -14.91 37.11
N GLU A 295 -12.52 -16.17 37.40
CA GLU A 295 -11.61 -17.32 37.32
C GLU A 295 -11.11 -17.61 35.90
N ARG A 296 -11.87 -17.21 34.87
CA ARG A 296 -11.49 -17.37 33.46
C ARG A 296 -10.26 -16.54 33.07
N PHE A 297 -9.99 -15.45 33.77
CA PHE A 297 -8.86 -14.57 33.46
C PHE A 297 -7.54 -15.21 33.93
N PRO A 298 -6.50 -15.27 33.08
CA PRO A 298 -5.21 -15.84 33.46
C PRO A 298 -4.43 -14.91 34.40
N GLY A 299 -3.45 -15.47 35.13
CA GLY A 299 -2.57 -14.72 36.03
C GLY A 299 -3.22 -14.27 37.34
N GLU A 300 -2.49 -13.45 38.10
CA GLU A 300 -2.88 -12.96 39.44
C GLU A 300 -3.47 -11.54 39.43
N GLN A 301 -3.56 -10.91 38.26
CA GLN A 301 -4.01 -9.53 38.08
C GLN A 301 -5.00 -9.41 36.92
N VAL A 302 -5.90 -8.44 37.02
CA VAL A 302 -6.77 -8.00 35.93
C VAL A 302 -6.72 -6.48 35.81
N VAL A 303 -7.07 -5.97 34.63
CA VAL A 303 -7.14 -4.54 34.34
C VAL A 303 -8.61 -4.13 34.20
N LEU A 304 -9.02 -3.11 34.94
CA LEU A 304 -10.35 -2.53 34.87
C LEU A 304 -10.29 -1.23 34.10
N LYS A 305 -11.13 -1.09 33.08
CA LYS A 305 -11.21 0.11 32.24
C LYS A 305 -12.62 0.65 32.21
N ILE A 306 -12.79 1.94 32.48
CA ILE A 306 -14.09 2.59 32.35
C ILE A 306 -14.50 2.62 30.87
N VAL A 307 -15.77 2.29 30.59
CA VAL A 307 -16.36 2.40 29.26
C VAL A 307 -17.40 3.52 29.29
N SER A 308 -17.10 4.59 28.56
CA SER A 308 -17.91 5.80 28.53
C SER A 308 -17.69 6.55 27.21
N PRO A 309 -18.74 7.05 26.54
CA PRO A 309 -18.60 7.93 25.37
C PRO A 309 -17.89 9.26 25.72
N ASP A 310 -17.96 9.71 26.98
CA ASP A 310 -17.39 10.99 27.42
C ASP A 310 -15.91 10.88 27.82
N VAL A 311 -15.38 9.66 27.95
CA VAL A 311 -14.01 9.41 28.42
C VAL A 311 -13.18 8.78 27.30
N VAL A 312 -12.50 9.64 26.53
CA VAL A 312 -11.63 9.20 25.43
C VAL A 312 -10.23 8.81 25.94
N HIS A 313 -9.53 9.68 26.67
CA HIS A 313 -8.22 9.39 27.26
C HIS A 313 -8.34 8.82 28.68
N LYS A 314 -8.56 7.50 28.77
CA LYS A 314 -8.88 6.81 30.03
C LYS A 314 -7.78 6.95 31.08
N SER A 315 -6.51 6.87 30.70
CA SER A 315 -5.38 6.97 31.61
C SER A 315 -5.31 8.33 32.33
N ASP A 316 -5.53 9.42 31.59
CA ASP A 316 -5.43 10.80 32.11
C ASP A 316 -6.48 11.11 33.18
N VAL A 317 -7.65 10.48 33.07
CA VAL A 317 -8.74 10.66 34.03
C VAL A 317 -8.76 9.61 35.16
N LYS A 318 -7.72 8.77 35.25
CA LYS A 318 -7.64 7.61 36.16
C LYS A 318 -8.77 6.59 35.94
N GLY A 319 -9.14 6.39 34.68
CA GLY A 319 -10.15 5.43 34.23
C GLY A 319 -9.60 4.03 33.94
N VAL A 320 -8.32 3.77 34.19
CA VAL A 320 -7.67 2.45 34.10
C VAL A 320 -7.11 2.07 35.48
N VAL A 321 -7.45 0.88 35.97
CA VAL A 321 -7.02 0.38 37.28
C VAL A 321 -6.48 -1.04 37.16
N PHE A 322 -5.26 -1.25 37.62
CA PHE A 322 -4.68 -2.58 37.79
C PHE A 322 -5.06 -3.12 39.17
N CYS A 323 -5.69 -4.29 39.22
CA CYS A 323 -6.13 -4.89 40.48
C CYS A 323 -5.72 -6.35 40.60
N ALA A 324 -5.43 -6.78 41.83
CA ALA A 324 -5.23 -8.20 42.13
C ALA A 324 -6.52 -8.96 41.85
N LYS A 325 -6.41 -10.14 41.23
CA LYS A 325 -7.52 -11.02 40.84
C LYS A 325 -8.17 -11.68 42.07
N ARG A 326 -8.80 -10.86 42.90
CA ARG A 326 -9.57 -11.25 44.09
C ARG A 326 -10.96 -10.66 43.98
N PHE A 327 -11.98 -11.51 44.04
CA PHE A 327 -13.38 -11.16 43.81
C PHE A 327 -13.82 -9.86 44.49
N GLU A 328 -13.66 -9.77 45.81
CA GLU A 328 -14.05 -8.57 46.57
C GLU A 328 -13.26 -7.30 46.21
N THR A 329 -12.01 -7.45 45.78
CA THR A 329 -11.18 -6.30 45.36
C THR A 329 -11.65 -5.79 44.02
N VAL A 330 -11.84 -6.69 43.05
CA VAL A 330 -12.31 -6.36 41.71
C VAL A 330 -13.70 -5.69 41.77
N ARG A 331 -14.64 -6.28 42.52
CA ARG A 331 -15.99 -5.73 42.70
C ARG A 331 -15.97 -4.32 43.27
N ARG A 332 -15.19 -4.09 44.34
CA ARG A 332 -15.07 -2.76 44.96
C ARG A 332 -14.48 -1.72 44.00
N GLU A 333 -13.46 -2.08 43.24
CA GLU A 333 -12.85 -1.13 42.30
C GLU A 333 -13.78 -0.83 41.09
N ILE A 334 -14.60 -1.79 40.65
CA ILE A 334 -15.67 -1.55 39.65
C ILE A 334 -16.66 -0.50 40.16
N ASP A 335 -17.21 -0.70 41.36
CA ASP A 335 -18.19 0.23 41.96
C ASP A 335 -17.59 1.63 42.12
N ARG A 336 -16.33 1.69 42.57
CA ARG A 336 -15.58 2.94 42.74
C ARG A 336 -15.38 3.66 41.41
N LEU A 337 -14.97 2.96 40.34
CA LEU A 337 -14.74 3.54 39.02
C LEU A 337 -16.02 4.15 38.45
N ILE A 338 -17.13 3.41 38.52
CA ILE A 338 -18.44 3.87 38.05
C ILE A 338 -18.88 5.11 38.83
N HIS A 339 -18.80 5.08 40.17
CA HIS A 339 -19.19 6.20 41.02
C HIS A 339 -18.33 7.45 40.79
N GLN A 340 -17.01 7.27 40.67
CA GLN A 340 -16.06 8.37 40.46
C GLN A 340 -16.35 9.14 39.16
N HIS A 341 -16.68 8.45 38.07
CA HIS A 341 -16.92 9.10 36.79
C HIS A 341 -18.35 9.66 36.67
N ARG A 342 -19.37 8.95 37.17
CA ARG A 342 -20.75 9.47 37.22
C ARG A 342 -20.88 10.71 38.09
N SER A 343 -20.18 10.78 39.23
CA SER A 343 -20.20 11.96 40.11
C SER A 343 -19.56 13.21 39.48
N ARG A 344 -18.75 13.03 38.43
CA ARG A 344 -18.19 14.11 37.60
C ARG A 344 -19.06 14.47 36.40
N GLY A 345 -20.25 13.86 36.28
CA GLY A 345 -21.21 14.13 35.21
C GLY A 345 -21.01 13.30 33.95
N ALA A 346 -20.07 12.34 33.91
CA ALA A 346 -19.86 11.50 32.74
C ALA A 346 -20.94 10.41 32.60
N GLN A 347 -21.40 10.17 31.38
CA GLN A 347 -22.22 9.04 31.02
C GLN A 347 -21.36 7.77 31.01
N VAL A 348 -21.56 6.91 32.00
CA VAL A 348 -20.84 5.62 32.10
C VAL A 348 -21.72 4.50 31.57
N ALA A 349 -21.23 3.76 30.58
CA ALA A 349 -21.88 2.57 30.02
C ALA A 349 -21.56 1.31 30.81
N GLY A 350 -20.37 1.24 31.41
CA GLY A 350 -19.94 0.08 32.19
C GLY A 350 -18.44 0.08 32.52
N VAL A 351 -17.95 -1.08 32.92
CA VAL A 351 -16.52 -1.35 33.12
C VAL A 351 -16.13 -2.56 32.28
N LEU A 352 -15.01 -2.46 31.57
CA LEU A 352 -14.38 -3.55 30.86
C LEU A 352 -13.31 -4.18 31.75
N VAL A 353 -13.45 -5.46 32.04
CA VAL A 353 -12.45 -6.29 32.74
C VAL A 353 -11.60 -6.96 31.68
N VAL A 354 -10.27 -6.81 31.75
CA VAL A 354 -9.33 -7.30 30.74
C VAL A 354 -8.21 -8.08 31.41
N GLU A 355 -7.74 -9.15 30.77
CA GLU A 355 -6.50 -9.85 31.12
C GLU A 355 -5.34 -8.86 31.25
N TYR A 356 -4.53 -9.03 32.30
CA TYR A 356 -3.27 -8.33 32.39
C TYR A 356 -2.26 -8.98 31.43
N VAL A 357 -1.89 -8.25 30.38
CA VAL A 357 -0.91 -8.71 29.39
C VAL A 357 0.49 -8.35 29.88
N GLU A 358 1.26 -9.35 30.32
CA GLU A 358 2.68 -9.19 30.63
C GLU A 358 3.46 -8.79 29.39
N ARG A 359 4.25 -7.71 29.51
CA ARG A 359 5.08 -7.16 28.43
C ARG A 359 6.52 -7.61 28.63
N GLU A 360 7.21 -7.95 27.55
CA GLU A 360 8.60 -8.40 27.60
C GLU A 360 9.61 -7.26 27.89
N GLY A 361 9.19 -5.99 27.79
CA GLY A 361 9.98 -4.83 28.17
C GLY A 361 9.18 -3.55 28.50
N GLN A 362 9.91 -2.46 28.72
CA GLN A 362 9.40 -1.08 28.82
C GLN A 362 10.35 -0.15 28.03
N GLY A 363 10.24 -0.15 26.70
CA GLY A 363 11.07 0.68 25.82
C GLY A 363 10.36 1.11 24.53
N ILE A 364 10.96 2.03 23.77
CA ILE A 364 10.44 2.48 22.47
C ILE A 364 10.57 1.33 21.45
N GLY A 365 9.56 1.11 20.61
CA GLY A 365 9.53 0.04 19.62
C GLY A 365 9.04 -1.30 20.16
N GLU A 366 8.34 -1.29 21.30
CA GLU A 366 7.68 -2.47 21.90
C GLU A 366 6.14 -2.43 21.76
N GLU A 367 5.63 -1.40 21.10
CA GLU A 367 4.21 -1.17 20.86
C GLU A 367 4.00 -0.68 19.43
N LEU A 368 3.00 -1.24 18.74
CA LEU A 368 2.66 -0.90 17.36
C LEU A 368 1.25 -0.33 17.31
N PHE A 369 1.04 0.75 16.56
CA PHE A 369 -0.30 1.22 16.21
C PHE A 369 -0.68 0.73 14.81
N VAL A 370 -1.92 0.27 14.63
CA VAL A 370 -2.54 0.05 13.31
C VAL A 370 -3.95 0.61 13.31
N GLY A 371 -4.32 1.33 12.25
CA GLY A 371 -5.65 1.90 12.11
C GLY A 371 -6.10 2.08 10.67
N ILE A 372 -7.41 2.15 10.48
CA ILE A 372 -8.07 2.50 9.22
C ILE A 372 -8.99 3.70 9.43
N ARG A 373 -9.05 4.55 8.40
CA ARG A 373 -9.89 5.75 8.41
C ARG A 373 -10.46 6.04 7.03
N ALA A 374 -11.76 6.34 6.97
CA ALA A 374 -12.38 6.89 5.78
C ALA A 374 -12.00 8.39 5.65
N THR A 375 -11.26 8.72 4.60
CA THR A 375 -10.87 10.08 4.24
C THR A 375 -11.74 10.59 3.09
N ARG A 376 -11.86 11.92 2.99
CA ARG A 376 -12.67 12.57 1.96
C ARG A 376 -12.08 12.42 0.57
N GLU A 377 -10.77 12.66 0.43
CA GLU A 377 -10.09 12.73 -0.86
C GLU A 377 -9.69 11.35 -1.40
N PHE A 378 -9.31 10.43 -0.52
CA PHE A 378 -8.72 9.14 -0.89
C PHE A 378 -9.58 7.94 -0.50
N GLY A 379 -10.73 8.16 0.15
CA GLY A 379 -11.53 7.07 0.68
C GLY A 379 -10.80 6.36 1.84
N PRO A 380 -10.91 5.03 1.96
CA PRO A 380 -10.36 4.31 3.10
C PRO A 380 -8.83 4.24 3.05
N VAL A 381 -8.18 4.59 4.16
CA VAL A 381 -6.72 4.62 4.30
C VAL A 381 -6.32 3.77 5.49
N ILE A 382 -5.29 2.94 5.32
CA ILE A 382 -4.62 2.20 6.40
C ILE A 382 -3.36 2.95 6.84
N ALA A 383 -3.08 2.94 8.14
CA ALA A 383 -1.87 3.48 8.73
C ALA A 383 -1.29 2.52 9.77
N ALA A 384 0.05 2.44 9.84
CA ALA A 384 0.77 1.68 10.86
C ALA A 384 2.11 2.35 11.22
N GLY A 385 2.48 2.35 12.51
CA GLY A 385 3.69 3.02 13.00
C GLY A 385 3.90 2.83 14.50
N VAL A 386 4.81 3.61 15.10
CA VAL A 386 5.11 3.51 16.54
C VAL A 386 3.82 3.65 17.36
N GLY A 387 3.56 2.70 18.27
CA GLY A 387 2.41 2.72 19.17
C GLY A 387 2.75 3.27 20.56
N GLY A 388 1.71 3.49 21.37
CA GLY A 388 1.85 3.90 22.77
C GLY A 388 1.73 5.41 23.00
N VAL A 389 2.06 5.84 24.22
CA VAL A 389 1.92 7.24 24.65
C VAL A 389 2.90 8.19 23.95
N ASP A 390 4.02 7.66 23.43
CA ASP A 390 5.07 8.45 22.76
C ASP A 390 4.82 8.63 21.26
N THR A 391 3.77 8.00 20.71
CA THR A 391 3.39 8.05 19.28
C THR A 391 3.31 9.49 18.75
N GLU A 392 2.65 10.37 19.50
CA GLU A 392 2.42 11.75 19.07
C GLU A 392 3.71 12.59 19.08
N TYR A 393 4.62 12.31 20.01
CA TYR A 393 5.92 12.97 20.07
C TYR A 393 6.82 12.50 18.92
N LEU A 394 6.93 11.19 18.71
CA LEU A 394 7.78 10.59 17.68
C LEU A 394 7.31 10.95 16.27
N ALA A 395 5.99 10.98 16.03
CA ALA A 395 5.42 11.43 14.77
C ALA A 395 5.74 12.91 14.45
N ARG A 396 5.92 13.76 15.47
CA ARG A 396 6.31 15.18 15.29
C ARG A 396 7.82 15.38 15.14
N ALA A 397 8.62 14.55 15.80
CA ALA A 397 10.08 14.66 15.82
C ALA A 397 10.75 14.03 14.58
N MET A 398 10.11 13.03 13.97
CA MET A 398 10.65 12.31 12.80
C MET A 398 10.17 12.88 11.46
N ARG A 399 10.92 12.58 10.39
CA ARG A 399 10.50 12.97 9.03
C ARG A 399 9.20 12.23 8.65
N PRO A 400 8.27 12.88 7.93
CA PRO A 400 7.11 12.21 7.34
C PRO A 400 7.51 10.98 6.52
N GLY A 401 6.76 9.88 6.64
CA GLY A 401 7.04 8.60 5.98
C GLY A 401 8.07 7.70 6.70
N VAL A 402 8.81 8.20 7.69
CA VAL A 402 9.75 7.39 8.50
C VAL A 402 9.09 6.83 9.76
N ALA A 403 8.13 7.56 10.34
CA ALA A 403 7.45 7.18 11.58
C ALA A 403 6.17 6.34 11.37
N VAL A 404 5.46 6.57 10.27
CA VAL A 404 4.15 5.94 9.99
C VAL A 404 4.05 5.63 8.51
N ALA A 405 3.78 4.37 8.18
CA ALA A 405 3.37 3.95 6.85
C ALA A 405 1.89 4.25 6.65
N LYS A 406 1.52 4.86 5.52
CA LYS A 406 0.14 5.17 5.13
C LYS A 406 -0.11 4.73 3.69
N ALA A 407 -1.24 4.09 3.43
CA ALA A 407 -1.63 3.71 2.08
C ALA A 407 -3.16 3.74 1.91
N VAL A 408 -3.61 3.95 0.68
CA VAL A 408 -5.03 3.86 0.34
C VAL A 408 -5.43 2.38 0.32
N ALA A 409 -6.31 1.98 1.22
CA ALA A 409 -6.61 0.56 1.49
C ALA A 409 -7.25 -0.16 0.30
N THR A 410 -7.95 0.56 -0.59
CA THR A 410 -8.48 -0.01 -1.84
C THR A 410 -7.43 -0.21 -2.93
N GLU A 411 -6.26 0.43 -2.80
CA GLU A 411 -5.20 0.48 -3.82
C GLU A 411 -3.89 -0.18 -3.34
N THR A 412 -3.91 -0.89 -2.22
CA THR A 412 -2.75 -1.59 -1.66
C THR A 412 -3.15 -2.99 -1.23
N THR A 413 -2.26 -3.96 -1.41
CA THR A 413 -2.35 -5.26 -0.73
C THR A 413 -1.67 -5.23 0.64
N ALA A 414 -1.91 -6.25 1.46
CA ALA A 414 -1.19 -6.42 2.73
C ALA A 414 0.33 -6.58 2.53
N GLU A 415 0.74 -7.26 1.46
CA GLU A 415 2.14 -7.45 1.07
C GLU A 415 2.80 -6.13 0.66
N GLU A 416 2.15 -5.35 -0.21
CA GLU A 416 2.61 -4.02 -0.62
C GLU A 416 2.70 -3.06 0.59
N PHE A 417 1.71 -3.14 1.49
CA PHE A 417 1.71 -2.33 2.70
C PHE A 417 2.80 -2.76 3.69
N LEU A 418 3.10 -4.05 3.79
CA LEU A 418 4.23 -4.54 4.59
C LEU A 418 5.57 -4.07 4.01
N GLU A 419 5.72 -4.05 2.69
CA GLU A 419 6.91 -3.49 2.04
C GLU A 419 7.07 -2.01 2.38
N LEU A 420 5.99 -1.23 2.31
CA LEU A 420 5.99 0.18 2.73
C LEU A 420 6.34 0.32 4.22
N PHE A 421 5.72 -0.49 5.09
CA PHE A 421 6.00 -0.50 6.53
C PHE A 421 7.44 -0.88 6.83
N SER A 422 8.05 -1.77 6.04
CA SER A 422 9.44 -2.20 6.21
C SER A 422 10.49 -1.11 6.04
N GLN A 423 10.08 0.05 5.51
CA GLN A 423 10.93 1.24 5.35
C GLN A 423 10.90 2.16 6.57
N THR A 424 10.00 1.92 7.53
CA THR A 424 9.83 2.73 8.74
C THR A 424 10.84 2.35 9.83
N ALA A 425 11.13 3.30 10.72
CA ALA A 425 11.97 3.04 11.89
C ALA A 425 11.33 1.98 12.82
N GLU A 426 10.01 1.97 12.94
CA GLU A 426 9.28 1.00 13.75
C GLU A 426 9.52 -0.44 13.29
N TYR A 427 9.51 -0.68 11.96
CA TYR A 427 9.82 -2.01 11.45
C TYR A 427 11.23 -2.46 11.82
N ASP A 428 12.22 -1.57 11.74
CA ASP A 428 13.61 -1.90 12.11
C ASP A 428 13.73 -2.26 13.60
N LEU A 429 12.94 -1.62 14.47
CA LEU A 429 12.86 -1.93 15.90
C LEU A 429 12.21 -3.31 16.13
N VAL A 430 10.99 -3.54 15.61
CA VAL A 430 10.24 -4.78 15.89
C VAL A 430 10.78 -6.02 15.15
N SER A 431 11.51 -5.83 14.05
CA SER A 431 12.18 -6.90 13.30
C SER A 431 13.56 -7.26 13.86
N GLY A 432 14.12 -6.44 14.76
CA GLY A 432 15.45 -6.63 15.34
C GLY A 432 16.61 -6.24 14.42
N ARG A 433 16.37 -5.39 13.41
CA ARG A 433 17.42 -4.81 12.56
C ARG A 433 18.16 -3.68 13.28
N ALA A 434 17.47 -2.95 14.15
CA ALA A 434 18.08 -1.93 14.99
C ALA A 434 19.04 -2.53 16.01
N ARG A 435 20.20 -1.89 16.21
CA ARG A 435 21.21 -2.34 17.17
C ARG A 435 20.64 -2.40 18.59
N GLY A 436 20.73 -3.57 19.23
CA GLY A 436 20.24 -3.79 20.60
C GLY A 436 18.79 -4.31 20.67
N HIS A 437 18.10 -4.39 19.54
CA HIS A 437 16.77 -4.99 19.45
C HIS A 437 16.85 -6.45 18.98
N HIS A 438 15.85 -7.24 19.35
CA HIS A 438 15.65 -8.60 18.87
C HIS A 438 14.31 -8.66 18.14
N ARG A 439 14.04 -9.74 17.38
CA ARG A 439 12.77 -9.85 16.65
C ARG A 439 11.61 -10.07 17.63
N ILE A 440 10.74 -9.07 17.75
CA ILE A 440 9.58 -9.05 18.65
C ILE A 440 8.32 -9.55 17.95
N VAL A 441 8.21 -9.45 16.62
CA VAL A 441 7.06 -9.92 15.82
C VAL A 441 7.49 -10.57 14.51
N SER A 442 6.72 -11.57 14.06
CA SER A 442 6.93 -12.20 12.75
C SER A 442 6.24 -11.40 11.63
N ASP A 443 6.80 -11.43 10.42
CA ASP A 443 6.18 -10.78 9.25
C ASP A 443 4.80 -11.40 8.94
N GLY A 444 4.62 -12.69 9.26
CA GLY A 444 3.34 -13.37 9.11
C GLY A 444 2.24 -12.86 10.05
N GLU A 445 2.60 -12.40 11.26
CA GLU A 445 1.66 -11.75 12.18
C GLU A 445 1.30 -10.33 11.70
N LEU A 446 2.30 -9.56 11.25
CA LEU A 446 2.06 -8.23 10.66
C LEU A 446 1.16 -8.32 9.41
N LEU A 447 1.44 -9.28 8.53
CA LEU A 447 0.66 -9.49 7.31
C LEU A 447 -0.79 -9.89 7.61
N ARG A 448 -1.02 -10.75 8.62
CA ARG A 448 -2.39 -11.08 9.09
C ARG A 448 -3.12 -9.84 9.59
N CYS A 449 -2.45 -9.02 10.39
CA CYS A 449 -3.02 -7.77 10.91
C CYS A 449 -3.39 -6.82 9.76
N PHE A 450 -2.45 -6.54 8.85
CA PHE A 450 -2.66 -5.62 7.74
C PHE A 450 -3.76 -6.11 6.80
N ARG A 451 -3.78 -7.40 6.45
CA ARG A 451 -4.83 -8.02 5.65
C ARG A 451 -6.22 -7.82 6.24
N ALA A 452 -6.37 -8.04 7.54
CA ALA A 452 -7.63 -7.87 8.23
C ALA A 452 -8.12 -6.41 8.23
N PHE A 453 -7.23 -5.46 8.54
CA PHE A 453 -7.57 -4.03 8.51
C PHE A 453 -7.90 -3.55 7.09
N ILE A 454 -7.14 -3.99 6.08
CA ILE A 454 -7.42 -3.69 4.66
C ILE A 454 -8.79 -4.25 4.26
N ALA A 455 -9.11 -5.49 4.63
CA ALA A 455 -10.40 -6.12 4.31
C ALA A 455 -11.58 -5.38 4.97
N LEU A 456 -11.42 -4.97 6.25
CA LEU A 456 -12.40 -4.13 6.96
C LEU A 456 -12.58 -2.78 6.25
N ALA A 457 -11.49 -2.11 5.89
CA ALA A 457 -11.51 -0.83 5.21
C ALA A 457 -12.22 -0.90 3.86
N ARG A 458 -11.89 -1.88 3.02
CA ARG A 458 -12.51 -2.08 1.69
C ARG A 458 -14.01 -2.37 1.80
N ARG A 459 -14.45 -3.06 2.86
CA ARG A 459 -15.84 -3.46 3.03
C ARG A 459 -16.71 -2.44 3.74
N PHE A 460 -16.19 -1.77 4.77
CA PHE A 460 -16.98 -0.96 5.72
C PHE A 460 -16.61 0.53 5.75
N CYS A 461 -15.46 0.93 5.21
CA CYS A 461 -15.04 2.34 5.15
C CYS A 461 -15.32 3.00 3.77
N VAL A 462 -16.25 2.42 3.00
CA VAL A 462 -16.70 2.88 1.68
C VAL A 462 -18.20 3.15 1.72
N ASP A 463 -18.75 3.93 0.79
CA ASP A 463 -20.18 4.23 0.74
C ASP A 463 -20.99 2.96 0.45
N ARG A 464 -21.73 2.48 1.45
CA ARG A 464 -22.61 1.30 1.34
C ARG A 464 -24.07 1.66 1.07
N GLY A 465 -24.40 2.93 0.88
CA GLY A 465 -25.78 3.38 0.65
C GLY A 465 -26.71 3.09 1.84
N GLU A 466 -27.88 2.51 1.58
CA GLU A 466 -28.88 2.21 2.61
C GLU A 466 -28.57 0.94 3.43
N VAL A 467 -27.49 0.21 3.08
CA VAL A 467 -27.19 -1.13 3.62
C VAL A 467 -26.73 -1.11 5.08
N GLY A 468 -26.20 0.00 5.59
CA GLY A 468 -25.85 0.12 7.00
C GLY A 468 -24.91 1.29 7.32
N PRO A 469 -24.58 1.51 8.61
CA PRO A 469 -23.69 2.57 9.01
C PRO A 469 -22.26 2.29 8.55
N ASP A 470 -21.61 3.26 7.92
CA ASP A 470 -20.22 3.11 7.51
C ASP A 470 -19.27 3.31 8.70
N LEU A 471 -18.12 2.64 8.63
CA LEU A 471 -17.03 2.77 9.58
C LEU A 471 -16.16 3.95 9.18
N GLY A 472 -16.22 5.03 9.97
CA GLY A 472 -15.40 6.22 9.73
C GLY A 472 -13.95 6.03 10.15
N GLU A 473 -13.72 5.27 11.23
CA GLU A 473 -12.40 5.04 11.81
C GLU A 473 -12.41 3.79 12.69
N LEU A 474 -11.32 3.03 12.65
CA LEU A 474 -11.04 1.92 13.57
C LEU A 474 -9.52 1.89 13.83
N GLU A 475 -9.12 1.96 15.08
CA GLU A 475 -7.74 2.07 15.52
C GLU A 475 -7.50 1.14 16.70
N VAL A 476 -6.36 0.45 16.68
CA VAL A 476 -5.82 -0.25 17.84
C VAL A 476 -4.49 0.40 18.19
N ASN A 477 -4.43 1.02 19.36
CA ASN A 477 -3.25 1.73 19.84
C ASN A 477 -3.11 1.59 21.37
N PRO A 478 -2.18 0.77 21.89
CA PRO A 478 -1.18 -0.02 21.16
C PRO A 478 -1.61 -1.48 20.93
N PHE A 479 -1.01 -2.11 19.93
CA PHE A 479 -0.70 -3.53 19.96
C PHE A 479 0.56 -3.75 20.78
N ALA A 480 0.46 -4.55 21.84
CA ALA A 480 1.63 -5.08 22.54
C ALA A 480 2.04 -6.42 21.95
N PHE A 481 3.24 -6.88 22.30
CA PHE A 481 3.75 -8.17 21.85
C PHE A 481 3.95 -9.15 23.00
N ARG A 482 3.53 -10.40 22.78
CA ARG A 482 3.73 -11.52 23.72
C ARG A 482 4.11 -12.76 22.92
N ARG A 483 5.33 -13.29 23.12
CA ARG A 483 5.83 -14.48 22.40
C ARG A 483 5.65 -14.38 20.88
N GLN A 484 6.06 -13.25 20.29
CA GLN A 484 5.92 -12.95 18.85
C GLN A 484 4.50 -12.80 18.30
N ARG A 485 3.49 -12.74 19.17
CA ARG A 485 2.11 -12.43 18.78
C ARG A 485 1.75 -11.00 19.13
N MET A 486 0.98 -10.37 18.25
CA MET A 486 0.38 -9.08 18.55
C MET A 486 -0.80 -9.28 19.51
N VAL A 487 -1.04 -8.33 20.42
CA VAL A 487 -2.18 -8.35 21.36
C VAL A 487 -2.73 -6.93 21.46
N PRO A 488 -3.99 -6.66 21.07
CA PRO A 488 -4.57 -5.33 21.15
C PRO A 488 -4.75 -4.94 22.63
N ILE A 489 -4.15 -3.82 23.04
CA ILE A 489 -4.25 -3.31 24.42
C ILE A 489 -5.32 -2.24 24.55
N ASP A 490 -5.57 -1.42 23.53
CA ASP A 490 -6.68 -0.48 23.51
C ASP A 490 -7.21 -0.32 22.09
N GLY A 491 -8.50 -0.07 21.98
CA GLY A 491 -9.23 -0.07 20.71
C GLY A 491 -10.25 1.06 20.66
N ARG A 492 -10.25 1.80 19.56
CA ARG A 492 -11.17 2.90 19.29
C ARG A 492 -11.84 2.69 17.94
N GLY A 493 -13.15 2.90 17.87
CA GLY A 493 -13.89 2.89 16.61
C GLY A 493 -14.96 3.96 16.56
N ARG A 494 -15.26 4.44 15.35
CA ARG A 494 -16.28 5.47 15.11
C ARG A 494 -17.03 5.18 13.81
N LEU A 495 -18.35 5.27 13.88
CA LEU A 495 -19.25 5.25 12.73
C LEU A 495 -19.37 6.66 12.16
N ALA A 496 -19.19 6.79 10.85
CA ALA A 496 -19.41 8.03 10.12
C ALA A 496 -19.75 7.67 8.67
N PRO A 497 -20.69 8.37 8.02
CA PRO A 497 -20.98 8.14 6.61
C PRO A 497 -19.71 8.24 5.78
N ALA A 498 -19.46 7.24 4.93
CA ALA A 498 -18.35 7.30 4.02
C ALA A 498 -18.60 8.37 2.94
N THR A 499 -17.52 8.82 2.31
CA THR A 499 -17.62 9.85 1.27
C THR A 499 -18.30 9.24 0.04
N ARG A 500 -19.35 9.89 -0.44
CA ARG A 500 -20.11 9.41 -1.60
C ARG A 500 -19.43 9.78 -2.90
N ARG A 501 -19.47 8.88 -3.89
CA ARG A 501 -19.03 9.19 -5.26
C ARG A 501 -20.00 10.18 -5.90
N SER A 502 -19.44 11.17 -6.60
CA SER A 502 -20.23 12.10 -7.41
C SER A 502 -20.79 11.41 -8.67
N VAL A 503 -21.84 11.98 -9.26
CA VAL A 503 -22.41 11.49 -10.53
C VAL A 503 -21.30 11.50 -11.60
N PRO A 504 -21.07 10.39 -12.33
CA PRO A 504 -20.03 10.31 -13.34
C PRO A 504 -20.12 11.43 -14.38
N ARG A 505 -18.96 11.94 -14.81
CA ARG A 505 -18.85 12.97 -15.85
C ARG A 505 -18.67 12.30 -17.23
N PRO A 506 -19.17 12.91 -18.32
CA PRO A 506 -18.91 12.41 -19.66
C PRO A 506 -17.48 12.78 -20.08
N ILE A 507 -16.49 12.01 -19.61
CA ILE A 507 -15.05 12.28 -19.84
C ILE A 507 -14.73 12.34 -21.34
N GLY A 508 -15.46 11.61 -22.19
CA GLY A 508 -15.31 11.68 -23.64
C GLY A 508 -15.54 13.08 -24.22
N SER A 509 -16.30 13.95 -23.54
CA SER A 509 -16.50 15.34 -23.95
C SER A 509 -15.26 16.22 -23.78
N VAL A 510 -14.25 15.79 -23.00
CA VAL A 510 -12.99 16.53 -22.83
C VAL A 510 -12.26 16.71 -24.16
N ARG A 511 -12.48 15.84 -25.16
CA ARG A 511 -11.95 16.02 -26.52
C ARG A 511 -12.39 17.34 -27.16
N HIS A 512 -13.63 17.78 -26.91
CA HIS A 512 -14.17 19.02 -27.45
C HIS A 512 -13.57 20.25 -26.76
N LEU A 513 -13.02 20.06 -25.56
CA LEU A 513 -12.24 21.07 -24.88
C LEU A 513 -10.81 21.11 -25.43
N LEU A 514 -10.14 19.96 -25.58
CA LEU A 514 -8.74 19.91 -26.02
C LEU A 514 -8.55 20.20 -27.52
N GLU A 515 -9.45 19.72 -28.37
CA GLU A 515 -9.38 19.85 -29.84
C GLU A 515 -10.76 20.27 -30.41
N PRO A 516 -11.25 21.48 -30.09
CA PRO A 516 -12.52 21.96 -30.60
C PRO A 516 -12.47 22.18 -32.11
N GLU A 517 -13.55 21.84 -32.82
CA GLU A 517 -13.73 22.29 -34.20
C GLU A 517 -14.47 23.63 -34.27
N SER A 518 -15.19 24.01 -33.22
CA SER A 518 -15.95 25.26 -33.13
C SER A 518 -15.80 25.92 -31.75
N ILE A 519 -15.57 27.25 -31.74
CA ILE A 519 -15.36 28.01 -30.51
C ILE A 519 -16.34 29.19 -30.45
N ALA A 520 -16.93 29.42 -29.28
CA ALA A 520 -17.65 30.65 -28.97
C ALA A 520 -17.00 31.36 -27.76
N VAL A 521 -16.89 32.69 -27.81
CA VAL A 521 -16.37 33.50 -26.69
C VAL A 521 -17.45 34.43 -26.17
N LEU A 522 -17.82 34.25 -24.90
CA LEU A 522 -18.75 35.10 -24.18
C LEU A 522 -17.97 36.09 -23.29
N GLY A 523 -18.39 37.36 -23.28
CA GLY A 523 -17.74 38.40 -22.47
C GLY A 523 -16.73 39.27 -23.23
N VAL A 524 -16.75 39.26 -24.57
CA VAL A 524 -15.90 40.14 -25.40
C VAL A 524 -16.42 41.59 -25.38
N SER A 525 -15.51 42.55 -25.11
CA SER A 525 -15.83 43.99 -25.17
C SER A 525 -15.72 44.54 -26.59
N ASN A 526 -16.71 45.36 -27.00
CA ASN A 526 -16.67 46.11 -28.28
C ASN A 526 -16.10 47.53 -28.12
N ARG A 527 -15.85 47.99 -26.89
CA ARG A 527 -15.41 49.38 -26.60
C ARG A 527 -13.93 49.51 -26.25
N GLY A 528 -13.28 48.43 -25.83
CA GLY A 528 -11.88 48.45 -25.39
C GLY A 528 -11.31 47.05 -25.20
N GLN A 529 -10.10 46.98 -24.63
CA GLN A 529 -9.44 45.71 -24.32
C GLN A 529 -9.94 45.16 -22.98
N ASN A 530 -10.34 43.90 -22.96
CA ASN A 530 -10.64 43.12 -21.75
C ASN A 530 -10.14 41.68 -21.94
N PHE A 531 -10.22 40.85 -20.90
CA PHE A 531 -9.76 39.45 -20.98
C PHE A 531 -10.42 38.68 -22.13
N GLY A 532 -11.75 38.81 -22.32
CA GLY A 532 -12.45 38.17 -23.44
C GLY A 532 -11.92 38.56 -24.81
N ARG A 533 -11.57 39.84 -25.03
CA ARG A 533 -10.99 40.30 -26.30
C ARG A 533 -9.54 39.83 -26.50
N ILE A 534 -8.73 39.78 -25.44
CA ILE A 534 -7.38 39.18 -25.49
C ILE A 534 -7.47 37.70 -25.88
N ILE A 535 -8.40 36.95 -25.29
CA ILE A 535 -8.62 35.54 -25.62
C ILE A 535 -9.01 35.39 -27.09
N LEU A 536 -9.98 36.18 -27.57
CA LEU A 536 -10.39 36.15 -28.98
C LEU A 536 -9.19 36.36 -29.92
N GLN A 537 -8.34 37.35 -29.62
CA GLN A 537 -7.14 37.66 -30.40
C GLN A 537 -6.11 36.51 -30.35
N ASN A 538 -5.91 35.88 -29.20
CA ASN A 538 -5.00 34.75 -29.06
C ASN A 538 -5.48 33.50 -29.82
N VAL A 539 -6.79 33.22 -29.81
CA VAL A 539 -7.38 32.14 -30.61
C VAL A 539 -7.15 32.38 -32.12
N VAL A 540 -7.38 33.62 -32.59
CA VAL A 540 -7.10 33.99 -33.98
C VAL A 540 -5.61 33.90 -34.29
N ALA A 541 -4.73 34.33 -33.39
CA ALA A 541 -3.28 34.27 -33.57
C ALA A 541 -2.73 32.83 -33.63
N CYS A 542 -3.43 31.85 -33.04
CA CYS A 542 -3.12 30.42 -33.22
C CYS A 542 -3.54 29.87 -34.60
N GLY A 543 -4.21 30.65 -35.43
CA GLY A 543 -4.68 30.23 -36.75
C GLY A 543 -5.99 29.43 -36.72
N PHE A 544 -6.82 29.60 -35.69
CA PHE A 544 -8.16 28.98 -35.65
C PHE A 544 -9.05 29.55 -36.77
N ASP A 545 -9.91 28.71 -37.38
CA ASP A 545 -10.78 29.15 -38.48
C ASP A 545 -11.83 30.16 -37.98
N ALA A 546 -11.70 31.41 -38.44
CA ALA A 546 -12.61 32.50 -38.10
C ALA A 546 -14.09 32.22 -38.46
N ARG A 547 -14.37 31.32 -39.42
CA ARG A 547 -15.74 30.93 -39.79
C ARG A 547 -16.42 30.07 -38.72
N ARG A 548 -15.62 29.34 -37.94
CA ARG A 548 -16.04 28.46 -36.84
C ARG A 548 -15.86 29.13 -35.47
N LEU A 549 -15.53 30.42 -35.46
CA LEU A 549 -15.38 31.24 -34.27
C LEU A 549 -16.57 32.20 -34.15
N ARG A 550 -17.16 32.30 -32.97
CA ARG A 550 -18.29 33.19 -32.68
C ARG A 550 -18.07 34.00 -31.42
N VAL A 551 -18.67 35.18 -31.35
CA VAL A 551 -18.75 35.99 -30.13
C VAL A 551 -20.18 36.02 -29.63
N VAL A 552 -20.42 35.69 -28.36
CA VAL A 552 -21.75 35.81 -27.75
C VAL A 552 -21.92 37.21 -27.18
N LYS A 553 -22.61 38.07 -27.93
CA LYS A 553 -22.90 39.47 -27.57
C LYS A 553 -24.10 40.02 -28.34
N ALA A 554 -25.10 40.53 -27.62
CA ALA A 554 -26.24 41.20 -28.22
C ALA A 554 -25.90 42.60 -28.77
N GLY A 555 -26.60 43.00 -29.85
CA GLY A 555 -26.58 44.37 -30.39
C GLY A 555 -25.33 44.76 -31.19
N VAL A 556 -24.49 43.80 -31.57
CA VAL A 556 -23.28 44.02 -32.39
C VAL A 556 -23.20 42.91 -33.43
N ASP A 557 -22.86 43.23 -34.68
CA ASP A 557 -22.78 42.23 -35.75
C ASP A 557 -21.43 41.49 -35.77
N GLN A 558 -20.32 42.21 -35.55
CA GLN A 558 -18.97 41.64 -35.53
C GLN A 558 -18.05 42.37 -34.53
N ILE A 559 -17.06 41.65 -33.99
CA ILE A 559 -15.94 42.18 -33.20
C ILE A 559 -14.63 41.57 -33.72
N ASP A 560 -13.62 42.40 -34.00
CA ASP A 560 -12.32 41.97 -34.54
C ASP A 560 -12.45 41.07 -35.79
N GLY A 561 -13.48 41.31 -36.62
CA GLY A 561 -13.78 40.54 -37.82
C GLY A 561 -14.51 39.21 -37.59
N ILE A 562 -14.87 38.90 -36.34
CA ILE A 562 -15.57 37.67 -35.94
C ILE A 562 -17.07 37.94 -35.73
N ALA A 563 -17.92 37.06 -36.25
CA ALA A 563 -19.38 37.20 -36.17
C ALA A 563 -19.93 37.04 -34.75
N CYS A 564 -20.85 37.93 -34.39
CA CYS A 564 -21.54 37.92 -33.11
C CYS A 564 -22.91 37.20 -33.19
N VAL A 565 -23.32 36.58 -32.10
CA VAL A 565 -24.68 36.05 -31.87
C VAL A 565 -25.24 36.63 -30.56
N PRO A 566 -26.56 36.85 -30.45
CA PRO A 566 -27.13 37.56 -29.30
C PRO A 566 -27.16 36.75 -28.00
N SER A 567 -27.16 35.41 -28.07
CA SER A 567 -27.21 34.50 -26.92
C SER A 567 -26.61 33.13 -27.27
N ILE A 568 -26.44 32.25 -26.28
CA ILE A 568 -25.93 30.88 -26.47
C ILE A 568 -26.94 30.05 -27.26
N ALA A 569 -28.24 30.20 -26.97
CA ALA A 569 -29.29 29.53 -27.72
C ALA A 569 -29.32 29.92 -29.22
N ALA A 570 -28.82 31.10 -29.58
CA ALA A 570 -28.74 31.59 -30.95
C ALA A 570 -27.51 31.10 -31.73
N LEU A 571 -26.68 30.22 -31.15
CA LEU A 571 -25.56 29.60 -31.85
C LEU A 571 -26.08 28.77 -33.05
N PRO A 572 -25.51 28.97 -34.26
CA PRO A 572 -26.05 28.39 -35.50
C PRO A 572 -26.01 26.86 -35.47
N GLU A 573 -24.95 26.31 -34.90
CA GLU A 573 -24.71 24.88 -34.72
C GLU A 573 -24.30 24.60 -33.26
N THR A 574 -24.15 23.32 -32.93
CA THR A 574 -23.59 22.93 -31.63
C THR A 574 -22.12 23.32 -31.60
N THR A 575 -21.74 24.12 -30.61
CA THR A 575 -20.37 24.57 -30.36
C THR A 575 -19.62 23.56 -29.50
N ASP A 576 -18.40 23.21 -29.90
CA ASP A 576 -17.53 22.30 -29.13
C ASP A 576 -17.05 22.95 -27.83
N LEU A 577 -16.56 24.20 -27.92
CA LEU A 577 -16.01 24.93 -26.78
C LEU A 577 -16.61 26.33 -26.63
N LEU A 578 -17.22 26.60 -25.47
CA LEU A 578 -17.59 27.94 -25.02
C LEU A 578 -16.55 28.47 -24.03
N VAL A 579 -15.93 29.62 -24.32
CA VAL A 579 -15.07 30.32 -23.36
C VAL A 579 -15.86 31.45 -22.70
N VAL A 580 -15.98 31.38 -21.37
CA VAL A 580 -16.77 32.32 -20.56
C VAL A 580 -15.83 33.29 -19.85
N ALA A 581 -15.81 34.54 -20.32
CA ALA A 581 -15.05 35.66 -19.74
C ALA A 581 -15.99 36.77 -19.23
N ALA A 582 -17.10 36.38 -18.59
CA ALA A 582 -18.06 37.27 -17.91
C ALA A 582 -17.83 37.33 -16.39
N ALA A 583 -18.60 38.15 -15.67
CA ALA A 583 -18.53 38.23 -14.22
C ALA A 583 -19.05 36.95 -13.54
N ALA A 584 -18.53 36.64 -12.35
CA ALA A 584 -18.81 35.37 -11.64
C ALA A 584 -20.29 35.20 -11.26
N ASP A 585 -20.98 36.30 -10.97
CA ASP A 585 -22.41 36.32 -10.64
C ASP A 585 -23.32 35.85 -11.80
N GLN A 586 -22.83 35.93 -13.04
CA GLN A 586 -23.55 35.48 -14.25
C GLN A 586 -23.37 33.99 -14.54
N LEU A 587 -22.41 33.32 -13.89
CA LEU A 587 -22.07 31.92 -14.19
C LEU A 587 -23.25 30.95 -14.05
N PRO A 588 -24.11 31.02 -13.01
CA PRO A 588 -25.23 30.10 -12.90
C PRO A 588 -26.19 30.21 -14.09
N ALA A 589 -26.54 31.44 -14.50
CA ALA A 589 -27.44 31.66 -15.64
C ALA A 589 -26.83 31.20 -16.97
N VAL A 590 -25.51 31.38 -17.16
CA VAL A 590 -24.80 30.89 -18.34
C VAL A 590 -24.83 29.36 -18.41
N VAL A 591 -24.55 28.68 -17.30
CA VAL A 591 -24.57 27.20 -17.24
C VAL A 591 -25.99 26.67 -17.45
N GLU A 592 -26.99 27.30 -16.84
CA GLU A 592 -28.41 26.99 -17.05
C GLU A 592 -28.81 27.13 -18.53
N GLU A 593 -28.35 28.19 -19.23
CA GLU A 593 -28.60 28.37 -20.67
C GLU A 593 -27.86 27.33 -21.53
N CYS A 594 -26.62 26.98 -21.21
CA CYS A 594 -25.87 25.91 -21.88
C CYS A 594 -26.61 24.57 -21.80
N VAL A 595 -27.08 24.22 -20.60
CA VAL A 595 -27.85 22.98 -20.35
C VAL A 595 -29.18 23.02 -21.09
N ALA A 596 -29.93 24.12 -20.99
CA ALA A 596 -31.26 24.24 -21.61
C ALA A 596 -31.22 24.25 -23.14
N SER A 597 -30.20 24.87 -23.73
CA SER A 597 -30.06 24.96 -25.19
C SER A 597 -29.51 23.69 -25.83
N GLY A 598 -28.69 22.92 -25.10
CA GLY A 598 -27.96 21.76 -25.64
C GLY A 598 -26.95 22.13 -26.75
N LYS A 599 -26.60 23.42 -26.87
CA LYS A 599 -25.75 23.95 -27.95
C LYS A 599 -24.26 23.92 -27.63
N VAL A 600 -23.86 23.49 -26.43
CA VAL A 600 -22.47 23.54 -25.97
C VAL A 600 -22.03 22.17 -25.45
N ARG A 601 -20.90 21.66 -25.94
CA ARG A 601 -20.32 20.38 -25.49
C ARG A 601 -19.34 20.55 -24.34
N SER A 602 -18.55 21.62 -24.36
CA SER A 602 -17.59 21.94 -23.29
C SER A 602 -17.51 23.44 -23.03
N ALA A 603 -17.15 23.82 -21.81
CA ALA A 603 -16.95 25.21 -21.43
C ALA A 603 -15.68 25.42 -20.61
N ILE A 604 -14.95 26.51 -20.88
CA ILE A 604 -13.87 27.03 -20.03
C ILE A 604 -14.38 28.28 -19.34
N VAL A 605 -14.36 28.27 -18.02
CA VAL A 605 -14.83 29.39 -17.19
C VAL A 605 -13.64 30.12 -16.58
N ILE A 606 -13.38 31.31 -17.11
CA ILE A 606 -12.25 32.16 -16.73
C ILE A 606 -12.42 32.87 -15.37
N PRO A 607 -13.54 33.55 -15.06
CA PRO A 607 -13.61 34.39 -13.86
C PRO A 607 -13.45 33.59 -12.57
N GLY A 608 -12.68 34.15 -11.61
CA GLY A 608 -12.74 33.75 -10.20
C GLY A 608 -13.85 34.49 -9.46
N GLY A 609 -14.05 34.15 -8.18
CA GLY A 609 -15.15 34.68 -7.36
C GLY A 609 -16.38 33.76 -7.34
N ALA A 610 -16.17 32.45 -7.50
CA ALA A 610 -17.16 31.39 -7.45
C ALA A 610 -16.63 30.21 -6.62
N GLY A 611 -16.70 30.34 -5.30
CA GLY A 611 -16.41 29.30 -4.32
C GLY A 611 -15.11 29.49 -3.52
N GLU A 612 -14.31 30.51 -3.80
CA GLU A 612 -13.07 30.79 -3.06
C GLU A 612 -13.36 31.45 -1.70
N THR A 613 -14.51 32.10 -1.56
CA THR A 613 -14.94 32.76 -0.32
C THR A 613 -16.31 32.26 0.13
N PRO A 614 -16.66 32.36 1.42
CA PRO A 614 -17.98 31.97 1.91
C PRO A 614 -19.14 32.64 1.15
N GLU A 615 -18.99 33.90 0.72
CA GLU A 615 -20.01 34.67 0.00
C GLU A 615 -20.22 34.18 -1.44
N SER A 616 -19.21 33.54 -2.04
CA SER A 616 -19.25 33.05 -3.43
C SER A 616 -19.58 31.55 -3.54
N GLN A 617 -19.72 30.84 -2.41
CA GLN A 617 -20.05 29.40 -2.37
C GLN A 617 -21.40 29.08 -3.03
N ASP A 618 -22.41 29.95 -2.88
CA ASP A 618 -23.74 29.73 -3.48
C ASP A 618 -23.66 29.63 -5.02
N ILE A 619 -22.81 30.45 -5.65
CA ILE A 619 -22.59 30.43 -7.10
C ILE A 619 -22.10 29.05 -7.54
N LEU A 620 -21.09 28.52 -6.85
CA LEU A 620 -20.51 27.22 -7.16
C LEU A 620 -21.51 26.07 -6.92
N CYS A 621 -22.27 26.14 -5.83
CA CYS A 621 -23.33 25.18 -5.51
C CYS A 621 -24.41 25.14 -6.61
N ARG A 622 -24.87 26.30 -7.10
CA ARG A 622 -25.87 26.39 -8.17
C ARG A 622 -25.35 25.84 -9.50
N VAL A 623 -24.09 26.11 -9.84
CA VAL A 623 -23.44 25.54 -11.03
C VAL A 623 -23.38 24.01 -10.94
N ARG A 624 -22.90 23.48 -9.80
CA ARG A 624 -22.84 22.03 -9.54
C ARG A 624 -24.22 21.36 -9.61
N ALA A 625 -25.23 21.97 -8.99
CA ALA A 625 -26.60 21.47 -9.01
C ALA A 625 -27.19 21.41 -10.43
N SER A 626 -26.92 22.43 -11.25
CA SER A 626 -27.40 22.48 -12.64
C SER A 626 -26.79 21.37 -13.49
N LEU A 627 -25.47 21.14 -13.35
CA LEU A 627 -24.77 20.06 -14.05
C LEU A 627 -25.22 18.67 -13.58
N ALA A 628 -25.36 18.47 -12.27
CA ALA A 628 -25.84 17.21 -11.71
C ALA A 628 -27.26 16.88 -12.21
N LYS A 629 -28.16 17.87 -12.23
CA LYS A 629 -29.53 17.71 -12.75
C LYS A 629 -29.53 17.36 -14.24
N ALA A 630 -28.67 17.99 -15.04
CA ALA A 630 -28.55 17.69 -16.46
C ALA A 630 -28.11 16.24 -16.70
N ARG A 631 -27.21 15.72 -15.88
CA ARG A 631 -26.67 14.35 -16.00
C ARG A 631 -27.63 13.28 -15.50
N ALA A 632 -28.41 13.56 -14.46
CA ALA A 632 -29.36 12.61 -13.89
C ALA A 632 -30.50 12.20 -14.84
N GLY A 633 -30.78 12.98 -15.90
CA GLY A 633 -31.84 12.73 -16.88
C GLY A 633 -31.36 12.33 -18.28
N ALA A 634 -30.05 12.14 -18.49
CA ALA A 634 -29.47 11.85 -19.81
C ALA A 634 -29.18 10.36 -20.00
N ASP A 635 -29.24 9.89 -21.27
CA ASP A 635 -28.74 8.57 -21.67
C ASP A 635 -27.21 8.53 -21.41
N PRO A 636 -26.64 7.46 -20.84
CA PRO A 636 -25.27 7.46 -20.34
C PRO A 636 -24.19 7.37 -21.44
N ASP A 637 -24.43 7.92 -22.63
CA ASP A 637 -23.43 7.98 -23.70
C ASP A 637 -22.19 8.74 -23.18
N PRO A 638 -21.04 8.07 -23.00
CA PRO A 638 -19.84 8.67 -22.42
C PRO A 638 -19.22 9.76 -23.32
N GLY A 639 -19.67 9.89 -24.57
CA GLY A 639 -19.18 10.86 -25.56
C GLY A 639 -20.07 12.09 -25.76
N SER A 640 -21.17 12.24 -25.00
CA SER A 640 -22.09 13.37 -25.16
C SER A 640 -22.52 13.98 -23.82
N GLY A 641 -22.56 15.30 -23.75
CA GLY A 641 -22.95 16.05 -22.55
C GLY A 641 -21.97 17.17 -22.19
N LEU A 642 -22.49 18.20 -21.51
CA LEU A 642 -21.72 19.38 -21.11
C LEU A 642 -20.68 19.04 -20.04
N VAL A 643 -19.43 19.43 -20.29
CA VAL A 643 -18.35 19.45 -19.28
C VAL A 643 -17.81 20.87 -19.10
N LEU A 644 -17.38 21.18 -17.88
CA LEU A 644 -16.91 22.51 -17.51
C LEU A 644 -15.53 22.46 -16.85
N LEU A 645 -14.59 23.26 -17.36
CA LEU A 645 -13.27 23.53 -16.75
C LEU A 645 -13.30 24.89 -16.04
N GLY A 646 -12.73 24.96 -14.84
CA GLY A 646 -12.81 26.14 -13.97
C GLY A 646 -13.92 26.01 -12.91
N PRO A 647 -14.49 27.13 -12.41
CA PRO A 647 -14.13 28.53 -12.67
C PRO A 647 -12.74 28.90 -12.13
N ASN A 648 -12.37 30.18 -12.18
CA ASN A 648 -11.06 30.67 -11.75
C ASN A 648 -9.91 29.97 -12.50
N SER A 649 -10.02 29.93 -13.82
CA SER A 649 -9.08 29.24 -14.69
C SER A 649 -8.39 30.23 -15.62
N LEU A 650 -7.07 30.08 -15.81
CA LEU A 650 -6.36 30.75 -16.91
C LEU A 650 -6.79 30.19 -18.28
N GLY A 651 -7.42 29.02 -18.27
CA GLY A 651 -7.94 28.29 -19.41
C GLY A 651 -6.93 27.29 -19.99
N VAL A 652 -6.91 27.14 -21.31
CA VAL A 652 -6.16 26.11 -22.01
C VAL A 652 -5.37 26.69 -23.17
N GLN A 653 -4.14 26.20 -23.33
CA GLN A 653 -3.38 26.28 -24.56
C GLN A 653 -3.33 24.88 -25.18
N SER A 654 -3.85 24.75 -26.39
CA SER A 654 -3.85 23.49 -27.14
C SER A 654 -3.20 23.70 -28.50
N ARG A 655 -2.07 23.03 -28.75
CA ARG A 655 -1.41 23.06 -30.05
C ARG A 655 -2.21 22.28 -31.10
N PRO A 656 -2.67 21.04 -30.84
CA PRO A 656 -3.51 20.31 -31.80
C PRO A 656 -4.83 21.02 -32.10
N GLY A 657 -5.47 21.59 -31.06
CA GLY A 657 -6.70 22.36 -31.18
C GLY A 657 -6.52 23.77 -31.77
N ARG A 658 -5.28 24.23 -31.97
CA ARG A 658 -4.94 25.56 -32.52
C ARG A 658 -5.63 26.72 -31.80
N TYR A 659 -5.63 26.72 -30.47
CA TYR A 659 -6.20 27.84 -29.71
C TYR A 659 -5.46 28.06 -28.38
N ASP A 660 -5.56 29.29 -27.86
CA ASP A 660 -4.94 29.75 -26.63
C ASP A 660 -5.90 30.71 -25.92
N THR A 661 -6.40 30.30 -24.75
CA THR A 661 -7.28 31.16 -23.93
C THR A 661 -6.55 31.88 -22.80
N PHE A 662 -5.22 31.83 -22.74
CA PHE A 662 -4.50 32.58 -21.72
C PHE A 662 -4.64 34.06 -22.01
N PHE A 663 -5.17 34.82 -21.06
CA PHE A 663 -5.33 36.27 -21.19
C PHE A 663 -4.01 37.04 -20.95
N ILE A 664 -2.90 36.51 -21.46
CA ILE A 664 -1.55 37.07 -21.35
C ILE A 664 -1.08 37.56 -22.72
N PRO A 665 -0.59 38.80 -22.83
CA PRO A 665 0.00 39.32 -24.07
C PRO A 665 1.36 38.67 -24.41
N ASP A 666 1.65 38.50 -25.70
CA ASP A 666 2.88 37.84 -26.18
C ASP A 666 4.19 38.55 -25.75
N HIS A 667 4.16 39.87 -25.53
CA HIS A 667 5.34 40.60 -25.03
C HIS A 667 5.67 40.34 -23.55
N LYS A 668 4.79 39.64 -22.80
CA LYS A 668 5.01 39.25 -21.41
C LYS A 668 5.39 37.78 -21.25
N LEU A 669 5.03 36.95 -22.21
CA LEU A 669 5.32 35.53 -22.24
C LEU A 669 5.43 35.12 -23.71
N ASP A 670 6.63 34.74 -24.15
CA ASP A 670 6.80 34.14 -25.46
C ASP A 670 6.10 32.77 -25.48
N LYS A 671 5.05 32.67 -26.28
CA LYS A 671 4.21 31.47 -26.36
C LYS A 671 4.76 30.44 -27.35
N ARG A 672 5.82 30.78 -28.08
CA ARG A 672 6.47 29.90 -29.07
C ARG A 672 5.48 29.16 -29.97
N ARG A 673 4.51 29.91 -30.53
CA ARG A 673 3.39 29.37 -31.32
C ARG A 673 3.86 28.55 -32.53
N GLU A 674 5.00 28.93 -33.10
CA GLU A 674 5.59 28.28 -34.27
C GLU A 674 6.50 27.09 -33.92
N ALA A 675 6.88 26.92 -32.65
CA ALA A 675 7.70 25.79 -32.24
C ALA A 675 6.93 24.46 -32.41
N PRO A 676 7.60 23.34 -32.68
CA PRO A 676 6.94 22.04 -32.66
C PRO A 676 6.51 21.68 -31.24
N GLY A 677 5.27 21.22 -31.07
CA GLY A 677 4.80 20.73 -29.77
C GLY A 677 5.56 19.46 -29.34
N ARG A 678 5.88 19.38 -28.05
CA ARG A 678 6.44 18.19 -27.40
C ARG A 678 5.32 17.42 -26.73
N GLY A 679 5.45 16.10 -26.62
CA GLY A 679 4.48 15.17 -26.03
C GLY A 679 4.31 15.31 -24.51
N VAL A 680 4.14 16.55 -24.06
CA VAL A 680 4.00 16.99 -22.68
C VAL A 680 2.58 17.54 -22.52
N ALA A 681 1.89 17.09 -21.48
CA ALA A 681 0.70 17.73 -20.95
C ALA A 681 1.06 18.38 -19.61
N PHE A 682 0.84 19.69 -19.47
CA PHE A 682 1.10 20.41 -18.22
C PHE A 682 -0.23 20.87 -17.61
N LEU A 683 -0.60 20.22 -16.50
CA LEU A 683 -1.86 20.40 -15.80
C LEU A 683 -1.60 21.09 -14.45
N SER A 684 -2.37 22.12 -14.12
CA SER A 684 -2.24 22.80 -12.83
C SER A 684 -3.55 23.42 -12.37
N GLN A 685 -3.84 23.32 -11.08
CA GLN A 685 -4.90 24.13 -10.48
C GLN A 685 -4.56 25.63 -10.49
N SER A 686 -3.27 26.00 -10.42
CA SER A 686 -2.81 27.39 -10.40
C SER A 686 -2.34 27.88 -11.77
N GLY A 687 -3.08 28.82 -12.37
CA GLY A 687 -2.67 29.47 -13.62
C GLY A 687 -1.36 30.26 -13.50
N ALA A 688 -1.10 30.88 -12.35
CA ALA A 688 0.15 31.61 -12.08
C ALA A 688 1.36 30.67 -12.05
N PHE A 689 1.19 29.46 -11.50
CA PHE A 689 2.23 28.44 -11.50
C PHE A 689 2.60 28.03 -12.93
N ILE A 690 1.60 27.77 -13.79
CA ILE A 690 1.82 27.44 -15.21
C ILE A 690 2.71 28.48 -15.89
N VAL A 691 2.33 29.75 -15.84
CA VAL A 691 3.00 30.80 -16.63
C VAL A 691 4.40 31.10 -16.11
N SER A 692 4.62 30.95 -14.81
CA SER A 692 5.97 31.02 -14.23
C SER A 692 6.85 29.86 -14.72
N ARG A 693 6.33 28.62 -14.71
CA ARG A 693 7.09 27.46 -15.18
C ARG A 693 7.35 27.51 -16.70
N LEU A 694 6.38 27.90 -17.52
CA LEU A 694 6.57 28.09 -18.96
C LEU A 694 7.60 29.19 -19.27
N SER A 695 7.66 30.25 -18.46
CA SER A 695 8.69 31.29 -18.59
C SER A 695 10.09 30.78 -18.23
N ASN A 696 10.22 29.89 -17.26
CA ASN A 696 11.51 29.35 -16.81
C ASN A 696 12.00 28.18 -17.70
N LEU A 697 11.06 27.40 -18.21
CA LEU A 697 11.26 26.29 -19.14
C LEU A 697 10.78 26.69 -20.54
N GLU A 698 11.41 27.74 -21.09
CA GLU A 698 11.03 28.37 -22.37
C GLU A 698 10.99 27.41 -23.58
N THR A 699 11.55 26.20 -23.48
CA THR A 699 11.62 25.17 -24.54
C THR A 699 10.81 23.91 -24.20
N LEU A 700 9.95 23.98 -23.17
CA LEU A 700 9.12 22.85 -22.78
C LEU A 700 8.07 22.53 -23.84
N ASP A 701 7.57 23.56 -24.53
CA ASP A 701 6.64 23.51 -25.65
C ASP A 701 5.54 22.43 -25.54
N PRO A 702 4.70 22.40 -24.48
CA PRO A 702 3.71 21.35 -24.30
C PRO A 702 2.68 21.29 -25.45
N LEU A 703 2.20 20.08 -25.78
CA LEU A 703 1.02 19.90 -26.64
C LEU A 703 -0.23 20.49 -25.99
N PHE A 704 -0.36 20.29 -24.67
CA PHE A 704 -1.46 20.81 -23.87
C PHE A 704 -0.94 21.47 -22.60
N THR A 705 -1.44 22.67 -22.32
CA THR A 705 -1.29 23.34 -21.03
C THR A 705 -2.67 23.70 -20.51
N VAL A 706 -3.06 23.17 -19.35
CA VAL A 706 -4.42 23.28 -18.82
C VAL A 706 -4.39 23.83 -17.40
N SER A 707 -4.98 25.02 -17.22
CA SER A 707 -5.32 25.55 -15.91
C SER A 707 -6.68 25.03 -15.49
N ILE A 708 -6.73 24.25 -14.42
CA ILE A 708 -7.95 23.56 -13.99
C ILE A 708 -8.87 24.47 -13.18
N GLY A 709 -8.29 25.33 -12.33
CA GLY A 709 -9.04 26.22 -11.45
C GLY A 709 -9.75 25.47 -10.33
N ASN A 710 -10.95 25.93 -9.97
CA ASN A 710 -11.67 25.52 -8.76
C ASN A 710 -12.34 24.14 -8.80
N GLN A 711 -12.27 23.42 -9.93
CA GLN A 711 -12.92 22.12 -10.10
C GLN A 711 -14.42 22.14 -9.75
N ALA A 712 -15.17 23.08 -10.35
CA ALA A 712 -16.63 23.07 -10.23
C ALA A 712 -17.22 21.79 -10.82
N ASP A 713 -16.62 21.33 -11.92
CA ASP A 713 -17.01 20.13 -12.63
C ASP A 713 -15.80 19.26 -12.91
N LEU A 714 -15.10 19.45 -14.04
CA LEU A 714 -13.90 18.65 -14.37
C LEU A 714 -12.83 18.81 -13.29
N THR A 715 -12.25 17.69 -12.90
CA THR A 715 -11.21 17.63 -11.88
C THR A 715 -9.82 17.35 -12.47
N VAL A 716 -8.81 17.40 -11.60
CA VAL A 716 -7.46 16.93 -11.94
C VAL A 716 -7.48 15.47 -12.43
N ALA A 717 -8.19 14.56 -11.75
CA ALA A 717 -8.24 13.17 -12.15
C ALA A 717 -8.85 12.99 -13.55
N ASP A 718 -9.96 13.68 -13.85
CA ASP A 718 -10.60 13.64 -15.17
C ASP A 718 -9.63 14.08 -16.29
N MET A 719 -8.88 15.16 -16.04
CA MET A 719 -7.93 15.70 -17.01
C MET A 719 -6.73 14.78 -17.21
N VAL A 720 -6.19 14.19 -16.13
CA VAL A 720 -5.09 13.22 -16.20
C VAL A 720 -5.53 11.97 -16.97
N GLN A 721 -6.74 11.46 -16.72
CA GLN A 721 -7.29 10.35 -17.49
C GLN A 721 -7.39 10.69 -18.98
N ALA A 722 -7.97 11.84 -19.32
CA ALA A 722 -8.20 12.25 -20.71
C ALA A 722 -6.89 12.45 -21.51
N VAL A 723 -5.86 13.08 -20.92
CA VAL A 723 -4.56 13.25 -21.61
C VAL A 723 -3.70 11.99 -21.56
N GLY A 724 -3.85 11.18 -20.49
CA GLY A 724 -3.12 9.94 -20.29
C GLY A 724 -3.41 8.89 -21.36
N ASP A 725 -4.63 8.84 -21.86
CA ASP A 725 -5.06 7.90 -22.91
C ASP A 725 -4.49 8.21 -24.30
N ARG A 726 -3.85 9.37 -24.48
CA ARG A 726 -3.36 9.79 -25.77
C ARG A 726 -1.97 9.22 -26.09
N PRO A 727 -1.74 8.65 -27.28
CA PRO A 727 -0.44 8.10 -27.66
C PRO A 727 0.63 9.17 -27.94
N ASP A 728 0.24 10.41 -28.16
CA ASP A 728 1.15 11.55 -28.43
C ASP A 728 1.67 12.22 -27.15
N ILE A 729 1.23 11.78 -25.96
CA ILE A 729 1.69 12.27 -24.65
C ILE A 729 2.57 11.22 -23.97
N HIS A 730 3.82 11.57 -23.70
CA HIS A 730 4.79 10.76 -22.95
C HIS A 730 5.11 11.35 -21.56
N THR A 731 4.75 12.61 -21.28
CA THR A 731 5.03 13.25 -19.99
C THR A 731 3.84 14.07 -19.52
N ILE A 732 3.47 13.92 -18.26
CA ILE A 732 2.42 14.71 -17.61
C ILE A 732 3.04 15.44 -16.42
N GLY A 733 3.10 16.77 -16.48
CA GLY A 733 3.43 17.62 -15.34
C GLY A 733 2.16 18.01 -14.59
N LEU A 734 2.12 17.83 -13.28
CA LEU A 734 0.92 18.02 -12.48
C LEU A 734 1.21 18.81 -11.20
N TYR A 735 0.51 19.93 -11.01
CA TYR A 735 0.51 20.70 -9.77
C TYR A 735 -0.89 20.73 -9.14
N VAL A 736 -1.00 20.27 -7.89
CA VAL A 736 -2.27 20.11 -7.16
C VAL A 736 -2.20 20.75 -5.79
N GLU A 737 -3.24 21.49 -5.43
CA GLU A 737 -3.44 22.14 -4.14
C GLU A 737 -4.42 21.35 -3.25
N GLY A 738 -5.52 20.88 -3.83
CA GLY A 738 -6.54 20.10 -3.11
C GLY A 738 -7.37 19.23 -4.05
N PHE A 739 -8.27 18.44 -3.46
CA PHE A 739 -9.11 17.48 -4.19
C PHE A 739 -10.59 17.68 -3.87
N ASN A 740 -11.44 17.32 -4.84
CA ASN A 740 -12.84 17.05 -4.57
C ASN A 740 -13.00 15.69 -3.88
N ASP A 741 -14.23 15.39 -3.46
CA ASP A 741 -14.59 14.12 -2.82
C ASP A 741 -14.17 12.94 -3.72
N LEU A 742 -13.33 12.05 -3.20
CA LEU A 742 -12.73 10.87 -3.86
C LEU A 742 -11.87 11.16 -5.12
N ASP A 743 -11.66 12.42 -5.49
CA ASP A 743 -10.85 12.81 -6.65
C ASP A 743 -9.36 12.49 -6.47
N GLY A 744 -8.87 12.46 -5.23
CA GLY A 744 -7.51 12.02 -4.92
C GLY A 744 -7.33 10.54 -5.24
N LEU A 745 -8.27 9.69 -4.84
CA LEU A 745 -8.29 8.25 -5.19
C LEU A 745 -8.34 8.05 -6.71
N ASP A 746 -9.25 8.73 -7.40
CA ASP A 746 -9.39 8.61 -8.86
C ASP A 746 -8.10 9.08 -9.58
N LEU A 747 -7.41 10.11 -9.07
CA LEU A 747 -6.10 10.53 -9.58
C LEU A 747 -5.05 9.41 -9.41
N LEU A 748 -4.94 8.81 -8.23
CA LEU A 748 -3.94 7.75 -7.99
C LEU A 748 -4.17 6.56 -8.92
N GLN A 749 -5.42 6.16 -9.13
CA GLN A 749 -5.80 5.12 -10.08
C GLN A 749 -5.40 5.48 -11.51
N ALA A 750 -5.67 6.73 -11.93
CA ALA A 750 -5.29 7.21 -13.26
C ALA A 750 -3.76 7.19 -13.45
N VAL A 751 -2.99 7.68 -12.47
CA VAL A 751 -1.52 7.69 -12.53
C VAL A 751 -0.95 6.27 -12.61
N ARG A 752 -1.46 5.34 -11.78
CA ARG A 752 -1.05 3.92 -11.82
C ARG A 752 -1.27 3.31 -13.19
N ARG A 753 -2.48 3.48 -13.73
CA ARG A 753 -2.85 2.96 -15.06
C ARG A 753 -1.96 3.53 -16.17
N ILE A 754 -1.69 4.84 -16.14
CA ILE A 754 -0.92 5.54 -17.17
C ILE A 754 0.56 5.14 -17.13
N THR A 755 1.13 4.94 -15.94
CA THR A 755 2.55 4.65 -15.78
C THR A 755 2.89 3.15 -15.79
N ALA A 756 1.89 2.26 -15.72
CA ALA A 756 2.07 0.81 -15.68
C ALA A 756 2.86 0.24 -16.88
N ALA A 757 2.71 0.81 -18.07
CA ALA A 757 3.42 0.38 -19.27
C ALA A 757 4.87 0.91 -19.35
N GLY A 758 5.26 1.86 -18.49
CA GLY A 758 6.62 2.43 -18.43
C GLY A 758 7.00 3.36 -19.60
N ASP A 759 6.06 3.71 -20.47
CA ASP A 759 6.24 4.61 -21.61
C ASP A 759 5.91 6.07 -21.28
N LYS A 760 5.19 6.30 -20.18
CA LYS A 760 4.73 7.61 -19.73
C LYS A 760 5.24 7.94 -18.33
N GLU A 761 5.67 9.19 -18.18
CA GLU A 761 6.17 9.73 -16.92
C GLU A 761 5.18 10.75 -16.35
N VAL A 762 4.92 10.68 -15.04
CA VAL A 762 4.12 11.67 -14.31
C VAL A 762 5.01 12.39 -13.30
N VAL A 763 5.16 13.70 -13.46
CA VAL A 763 5.88 14.58 -12.52
C VAL A 763 4.85 15.33 -11.70
N PHE A 764 4.84 15.12 -10.38
CA PHE A 764 3.78 15.57 -9.49
C PHE A 764 4.30 16.54 -8.44
N TYR A 765 3.57 17.62 -8.18
CA TYR A 765 3.83 18.52 -7.06
C TYR A 765 2.54 18.74 -6.27
N LYS A 766 2.55 18.36 -4.98
CA LYS A 766 1.45 18.62 -4.04
C LYS A 766 1.76 19.86 -3.20
N ALA A 767 0.91 20.88 -3.27
CA ALA A 767 0.97 22.02 -2.35
C ALA A 767 0.33 21.66 -1.00
N GLY A 768 0.60 22.48 0.03
CA GLY A 768 0.05 22.25 1.38
C GLY A 768 0.75 21.16 2.19
N ARG A 769 2.09 21.11 2.14
CA ARG A 769 2.90 20.18 2.95
C ARG A 769 2.79 20.44 4.44
N THR A 770 2.80 21.71 4.85
CA THR A 770 2.70 22.13 6.26
C THR A 770 1.29 22.62 6.57
N ASP A 771 0.92 22.71 7.86
CA ASP A 771 -0.37 23.30 8.27
C ASP A 771 -0.57 24.71 7.70
N GLN A 772 0.47 25.54 7.75
CA GLN A 772 0.45 26.88 7.17
C GLN A 772 0.28 26.83 5.65
N GLY A 773 0.95 25.89 4.97
CA GLY A 773 0.78 25.69 3.54
C GLY A 773 -0.63 25.22 3.18
N ARG A 774 -1.23 24.31 3.97
CA ARG A 774 -2.62 23.84 3.79
C ARG A 774 -3.60 24.99 3.95
N ALA A 775 -3.44 25.78 5.00
CA ALA A 775 -4.27 26.97 5.24
C ALA A 775 -4.15 27.99 4.10
N ALA A 776 -2.94 28.23 3.58
CA ALA A 776 -2.72 29.11 2.43
C ALA A 776 -3.40 28.58 1.16
N ALA A 777 -3.25 27.29 0.84
CA ALA A 777 -3.90 26.66 -0.32
C ALA A 777 -5.44 26.74 -0.23
N ALA A 778 -6.00 26.48 0.95
CA ALA A 778 -7.44 26.56 1.20
C ALA A 778 -8.03 27.97 1.07
N GLY A 779 -7.23 29.02 1.29
CA GLY A 779 -7.67 30.42 1.14
C GLY A 779 -7.75 30.90 -0.31
N HIS A 780 -7.21 30.15 -1.27
CA HIS A 780 -7.10 30.56 -2.68
C HIS A 780 -7.83 29.64 -3.65
N THR A 781 -8.31 28.48 -3.21
CA THR A 781 -9.06 27.51 -4.03
C THR A 781 -10.33 27.06 -3.32
N ALA A 782 -11.34 26.67 -4.10
CA ALA A 782 -12.57 26.08 -3.56
C ALA A 782 -12.40 24.59 -3.14
N SER A 783 -11.20 24.02 -3.31
CA SER A 783 -10.87 22.64 -2.96
C SER A 783 -10.23 22.57 -1.57
N VAL A 784 -10.52 21.50 -0.82
CA VAL A 784 -9.93 21.31 0.51
C VAL A 784 -8.55 20.67 0.38
N ALA A 785 -7.57 21.20 1.10
CA ALA A 785 -6.25 20.59 1.21
C ALA A 785 -6.33 19.33 2.09
N GLY A 786 -6.19 18.15 1.48
CA GLY A 786 -6.16 16.85 2.16
C GLY A 786 -4.83 16.54 2.86
N ASP A 787 -4.70 15.33 3.41
CA ASP A 787 -3.47 14.82 4.04
C ASP A 787 -2.35 14.72 2.99
N TYR A 788 -1.25 15.43 3.24
CA TYR A 788 -0.10 15.48 2.33
C TYR A 788 0.62 14.14 2.25
N ASP A 789 0.77 13.43 3.38
CA ASP A 789 1.56 12.19 3.45
C ASP A 789 0.87 11.08 2.65
N ILE A 790 -0.45 10.98 2.76
CA ILE A 790 -1.26 10.02 2.00
C ILE A 790 -1.14 10.31 0.49
N CYS A 791 -1.20 11.59 0.11
CA CYS A 791 -1.08 11.99 -1.29
C CYS A 791 0.32 11.70 -1.85
N GLU A 792 1.38 12.02 -1.09
CA GLU A 792 2.77 11.82 -1.50
C GLU A 792 3.09 10.33 -1.63
N ALA A 793 2.81 9.54 -0.59
CA ALA A 793 3.03 8.09 -0.60
C ALA A 793 2.19 7.40 -1.68
N GLY A 794 0.90 7.75 -1.78
CA GLY A 794 -0.01 7.20 -2.78
C GLY A 794 0.40 7.53 -4.21
N ALA A 795 0.81 8.78 -4.50
CA ALA A 795 1.25 9.18 -5.83
C ALA A 795 2.58 8.52 -6.22
N ALA A 796 3.52 8.40 -5.28
CA ALA A 796 4.78 7.69 -5.51
C ALA A 796 4.54 6.20 -5.79
N ALA A 797 3.70 5.53 -4.98
CA ALA A 797 3.32 4.13 -5.19
C ALA A 797 2.55 3.91 -6.50
N ALA A 798 1.73 4.88 -6.92
CA ALA A 798 1.08 4.88 -8.23
C ALA A 798 2.07 5.13 -9.39
N GLY A 799 3.35 5.43 -9.12
CA GLY A 799 4.39 5.57 -10.12
C GLY A 799 4.73 7.01 -10.53
N ALA A 800 4.21 8.04 -9.86
CA ALA A 800 4.60 9.43 -10.10
C ALA A 800 5.93 9.80 -9.41
N MET A 801 6.68 10.71 -10.03
CA MET A 801 7.81 11.39 -9.40
C MET A 801 7.31 12.63 -8.65
N VAL A 802 7.11 12.48 -7.33
CA VAL A 802 6.59 13.54 -6.44
C VAL A 802 7.67 14.55 -6.02
N ALA A 803 7.75 15.70 -6.67
CA ALA A 803 8.75 16.73 -6.41
C ALA A 803 8.57 17.41 -5.04
N GLY A 804 9.66 17.52 -4.29
CA GLY A 804 9.73 18.18 -2.98
C GLY A 804 9.85 19.70 -3.06
N THR A 805 10.31 20.24 -4.19
CA THR A 805 10.47 21.68 -4.42
C THR A 805 10.05 22.09 -5.82
N PHE A 806 9.81 23.39 -6.04
CA PHE A 806 9.49 23.91 -7.37
C PHE A 806 10.65 23.75 -8.38
N ALA A 807 11.89 23.83 -7.91
CA ALA A 807 13.07 23.63 -8.75
C ALA A 807 13.19 22.15 -9.17
N GLU A 808 12.98 21.22 -8.24
CA GLU A 808 12.96 19.80 -8.54
C GLU A 808 11.82 19.45 -9.52
N PHE A 809 10.63 20.05 -9.36
CA PHE A 809 9.53 19.88 -10.30
C PHE A 809 9.93 20.29 -11.73
N GLU A 810 10.55 21.46 -11.89
CA GLU A 810 11.04 21.93 -13.20
C GLU A 810 12.06 20.97 -13.80
N GLN A 811 13.00 20.52 -12.99
CA GLN A 811 14.09 19.64 -13.40
C GLN A 811 13.58 18.27 -13.84
N LEU A 812 12.69 17.64 -13.05
CA LEU A 812 12.08 16.37 -13.38
C LEU A 812 11.19 16.47 -14.63
N LEU A 813 10.48 17.60 -14.80
CA LEU A 813 9.66 17.85 -15.98
C LEU A 813 10.52 17.98 -17.24
N ASP A 814 11.63 18.72 -17.18
CA ASP A 814 12.56 18.88 -18.31
C ASP A 814 13.29 17.57 -18.64
N LEU A 815 13.74 16.82 -17.61
CA LEU A 815 14.32 15.48 -17.77
C LEU A 815 13.34 14.52 -18.45
N SER A 816 12.11 14.44 -17.94
CA SER A 816 11.08 13.55 -18.48
C SER A 816 10.76 13.89 -19.93
N ALA A 817 10.62 15.19 -20.24
CA ALA A 817 10.33 15.64 -21.58
C ALA A 817 11.51 15.40 -22.55
N GLY A 818 12.75 15.63 -22.11
CA GLY A 818 13.95 15.55 -22.96
C GLY A 818 14.42 14.12 -23.20
N LEU A 819 14.35 13.28 -22.16
CA LEU A 819 14.93 11.95 -22.15
C LEU A 819 13.92 10.82 -22.44
N HIS A 820 12.65 11.13 -22.73
CA HIS A 820 11.61 10.10 -22.94
C HIS A 820 11.99 9.03 -23.98
N ARG A 821 12.74 9.41 -25.04
CA ARG A 821 13.19 8.49 -26.11
C ARG A 821 14.45 7.70 -25.76
N LYS A 822 15.14 8.07 -24.67
CA LYS A 822 16.40 7.45 -24.27
C LYS A 822 16.14 6.18 -23.47
N ARG A 823 17.03 5.20 -23.65
CA ARG A 823 17.00 3.92 -22.94
C ARG A 823 17.79 4.03 -21.65
N VAL A 824 17.09 4.01 -20.52
CA VAL A 824 17.71 3.91 -19.19
C VAL A 824 17.89 2.43 -18.87
N ARG A 825 19.13 1.96 -18.76
CA ARG A 825 19.46 0.55 -18.47
C ARG A 825 19.90 0.30 -17.02
N GLY A 826 20.10 1.36 -16.25
CA GLY A 826 20.60 1.33 -14.89
C GLY A 826 20.93 2.73 -14.40
N THR A 827 21.66 2.81 -13.30
CA THR A 827 21.94 4.04 -12.55
C THR A 827 23.43 4.39 -12.50
N ARG A 828 24.25 3.80 -13.39
CA ARG A 828 25.71 4.06 -13.46
C ARG A 828 25.99 5.26 -14.35
N LEU A 829 26.69 6.26 -13.81
CA LEU A 829 26.95 7.54 -14.46
C LEU A 829 28.40 7.66 -14.94
N GLY A 830 28.54 8.12 -16.18
CA GLY A 830 29.80 8.70 -16.67
C GLY A 830 29.74 10.18 -16.43
N VAL A 831 30.75 10.74 -15.78
CA VAL A 831 30.77 12.17 -15.44
C VAL A 831 31.99 12.83 -16.06
N ILE A 832 31.76 13.90 -16.82
CA ILE A 832 32.80 14.75 -17.41
C ILE A 832 32.59 16.17 -16.91
N SER A 833 33.64 16.81 -16.39
CA SER A 833 33.68 18.24 -16.06
C SER A 833 35.06 18.81 -16.40
N ASN A 834 35.20 20.13 -16.52
CA ASN A 834 36.49 20.83 -16.55
C ASN A 834 36.87 21.44 -15.19
N ALA A 835 36.08 21.20 -14.15
CA ALA A 835 36.24 21.80 -12.84
C ALA A 835 36.15 20.76 -11.70
N GLY A 836 37.22 20.68 -10.91
CA GLY A 836 37.30 19.73 -9.80
C GLY A 836 36.18 19.86 -8.76
N PHE A 837 35.68 21.06 -8.45
CA PHE A 837 34.60 21.23 -7.46
C PHE A 837 33.29 20.57 -7.92
N GLU A 838 32.98 20.59 -9.22
CA GLU A 838 31.80 19.91 -9.76
C GLU A 838 31.96 18.40 -9.65
N THR A 839 33.16 17.87 -9.93
CA THR A 839 33.42 16.43 -9.78
C THR A 839 33.24 15.94 -8.35
N VAL A 840 33.68 16.73 -7.36
CA VAL A 840 33.48 16.44 -5.93
C VAL A 840 32.00 16.56 -5.57
N GLY A 841 31.35 17.67 -5.95
CA GLY A 841 29.94 17.91 -5.65
C GLY A 841 29.01 16.84 -6.22
N MET A 842 29.33 16.30 -7.41
CA MET A 842 28.59 15.17 -7.99
C MET A 842 28.85 13.87 -7.22
N ALA A 843 30.11 13.59 -6.87
CA ALA A 843 30.46 12.40 -6.09
C ALA A 843 29.85 12.39 -4.69
N ASP A 844 29.71 13.56 -4.04
CA ASP A 844 29.08 13.71 -2.72
C ASP A 844 27.56 13.42 -2.75
N HIS A 845 26.93 13.48 -3.94
CA HIS A 845 25.48 13.37 -4.11
C HIS A 845 25.02 12.09 -4.83
N VAL A 846 25.87 11.05 -4.87
CA VAL A 846 25.52 9.73 -5.44
C VAL A 846 24.41 9.00 -4.69
N ARG A 847 24.12 9.41 -3.45
CA ARG A 847 23.03 8.87 -2.61
C ARG A 847 22.16 10.00 -2.06
N GLY A 848 20.86 9.76 -1.98
CA GLY A 848 19.90 10.62 -1.31
C GLY A 848 18.65 9.85 -0.92
N THR A 849 17.68 10.53 -0.31
CA THR A 849 16.47 9.90 0.23
C THR A 849 15.65 9.13 -0.82
N HIS A 850 15.68 9.55 -2.08
CA HIS A 850 14.86 8.97 -3.15
C HIS A 850 15.68 8.46 -4.35
N HIS A 851 17.00 8.39 -4.22
CA HIS A 851 17.87 7.97 -5.32
C HIS A 851 19.18 7.37 -4.83
N GLN A 852 19.67 6.40 -5.59
CA GLN A 852 21.03 5.89 -5.47
C GLN A 852 21.58 5.64 -6.87
N VAL A 853 22.66 6.34 -7.20
CA VAL A 853 23.41 6.20 -8.44
C VAL A 853 24.84 5.79 -8.14
N GLU A 854 25.55 5.34 -9.17
CA GLU A 854 26.93 4.92 -9.06
C GLU A 854 27.79 5.70 -10.05
N ILE A 855 29.01 6.04 -9.65
CA ILE A 855 30.04 6.58 -10.54
C ILE A 855 31.14 5.51 -10.59
N PRO A 856 31.01 4.49 -11.45
CA PRO A 856 31.91 3.35 -11.43
C PRO A 856 33.30 3.73 -11.94
N ALA A 857 34.32 3.01 -11.47
CA ALA A 857 35.66 3.10 -12.05
C ALA A 857 35.61 2.72 -13.55
N LEU A 858 36.37 3.46 -14.37
CA LEU A 858 36.41 3.20 -15.81
C LEU A 858 37.11 1.88 -16.10
N ALA A 859 36.51 1.07 -16.97
CA ALA A 859 37.16 -0.11 -17.54
C ALA A 859 38.48 0.28 -18.24
N ALA A 860 39.44 -0.64 -18.28
CA ALA A 860 40.76 -0.40 -18.86
C ALA A 860 40.67 0.09 -20.32
N THR A 861 39.79 -0.50 -21.13
CA THR A 861 39.56 -0.11 -22.53
C THR A 861 39.06 1.33 -22.67
N THR A 862 38.09 1.73 -21.85
CA THR A 862 37.57 3.11 -21.82
C THR A 862 38.64 4.09 -21.36
N ARG A 863 39.41 3.72 -20.33
CA ARG A 863 40.52 4.52 -19.80
C ARG A 863 41.62 4.72 -20.85
N GLU A 864 42.00 3.68 -21.58
CA GLU A 864 42.99 3.74 -22.67
C GLU A 864 42.52 4.62 -23.82
N ALA A 865 41.26 4.49 -24.25
CA ALA A 865 40.70 5.34 -25.31
C ALA A 865 40.70 6.83 -24.93
N ILE A 866 40.32 7.15 -23.69
CA ILE A 866 40.37 8.54 -23.19
C ILE A 866 41.82 9.03 -23.07
N ALA A 867 42.73 8.21 -22.52
CA ALA A 867 44.14 8.57 -22.37
C ALA A 867 44.81 8.86 -23.72
N GLN A 868 44.49 8.07 -24.76
CA GLN A 868 44.97 8.30 -26.11
C GLN A 868 44.49 9.65 -26.65
N SER A 869 43.18 9.93 -26.54
CA SER A 869 42.64 11.23 -26.97
C SER A 869 43.28 12.40 -26.22
N LEU A 870 43.44 12.30 -24.90
CA LEU A 870 44.10 13.35 -24.12
C LEU A 870 45.55 13.58 -24.53
N ALA A 871 46.27 12.54 -24.95
CA ALA A 871 47.63 12.69 -25.47
C ALA A 871 47.64 13.45 -26.81
N GLU A 872 46.69 13.16 -27.71
CA GLU A 872 46.53 13.87 -29.00
C GLU A 872 46.25 15.37 -28.79
N HIS A 873 45.52 15.73 -27.73
CA HIS A 873 45.21 17.12 -27.35
C HIS A 873 46.24 17.75 -26.39
N ARG A 874 47.38 17.10 -26.14
CA ARG A 874 48.46 17.57 -25.23
C ARG A 874 48.02 17.76 -23.76
N LEU A 875 47.00 17.03 -23.32
CA LEU A 875 46.45 17.05 -21.96
C LEU A 875 46.89 15.84 -21.10
N GLY A 876 47.56 14.84 -21.68
CA GLY A 876 47.88 13.57 -21.01
C GLY A 876 48.75 13.66 -19.75
N GLY A 877 49.47 14.76 -19.52
CA GLY A 877 50.23 15.02 -18.28
C GLY A 877 49.48 15.84 -17.23
N LEU A 878 48.30 16.37 -17.57
CA LEU A 878 47.51 17.30 -16.74
C LEU A 878 46.23 16.65 -16.22
N VAL A 879 45.65 15.73 -17.00
CA VAL A 879 44.36 15.08 -16.70
C VAL A 879 44.59 13.68 -16.15
N ASN A 880 43.97 13.38 -15.01
CA ASN A 880 43.93 12.02 -14.47
C ASN A 880 42.70 11.28 -15.01
N VAL A 881 42.91 10.23 -15.80
CA VAL A 881 41.83 9.45 -16.41
C VAL A 881 41.15 8.55 -15.40
N ARG A 882 40.08 9.07 -14.78
CA ARG A 882 39.18 8.40 -13.83
C ARG A 882 37.74 8.89 -14.03
N ASN A 883 36.80 8.30 -13.31
CA ASN A 883 35.41 8.76 -13.22
C ASN A 883 35.15 9.25 -11.78
N PRO A 884 34.68 10.49 -11.56
CA PRO A 884 34.46 11.55 -12.55
C PRO A 884 35.74 11.99 -13.27
N LEU A 885 35.61 12.37 -14.54
CA LEU A 885 36.70 12.85 -15.39
C LEU A 885 36.79 14.38 -15.32
N ASP A 886 37.90 14.90 -14.82
CA ASP A 886 38.23 16.33 -14.84
C ASP A 886 39.16 16.65 -16.01
N LEU A 887 38.62 17.26 -17.07
CA LEU A 887 39.33 17.63 -18.28
C LEU A 887 40.17 18.90 -18.15
N THR A 888 40.07 19.62 -17.03
CA THR A 888 40.64 20.95 -16.79
C THR A 888 40.11 22.05 -17.73
N PRO A 889 40.27 23.34 -17.38
CA PRO A 889 39.83 24.44 -18.26
C PRO A 889 40.52 24.51 -19.62
N MET A 890 41.60 23.74 -19.84
CA MET A 890 42.38 23.75 -21.09
C MET A 890 41.78 22.86 -22.19
N ALA A 891 40.77 22.05 -21.88
CA ALA A 891 40.14 21.17 -22.84
C ALA A 891 39.23 21.94 -23.81
N ASP A 892 39.37 21.63 -25.10
CA ASP A 892 38.55 22.14 -26.19
C ASP A 892 37.36 21.20 -26.48
N GLU A 893 36.52 21.58 -27.45
CA GLU A 893 35.35 20.81 -27.88
C GLU A 893 35.71 19.37 -28.30
N SER A 894 36.83 19.18 -28.99
CA SER A 894 37.28 17.88 -29.47
C SER A 894 37.70 16.94 -28.34
N ALA A 895 38.34 17.47 -27.30
CA ALA A 895 38.66 16.69 -26.09
C ALA A 895 37.38 16.24 -25.37
N TYR A 896 36.38 17.12 -25.25
CA TYR A 896 35.06 16.78 -24.71
C TYR A 896 34.35 15.70 -25.53
N GLU A 897 34.31 15.86 -26.86
CA GLU A 897 33.68 14.90 -27.76
C GLU A 897 34.29 13.50 -27.62
N ALA A 898 35.62 13.41 -27.69
CA ALA A 898 36.32 12.13 -27.65
C ALA A 898 36.14 11.42 -26.31
N ALA A 899 36.22 12.15 -25.19
CA ALA A 899 35.98 11.59 -23.87
C ALA A 899 34.53 11.10 -23.71
N ALA A 900 33.57 11.90 -24.16
CA ALA A 900 32.15 11.54 -24.12
C ALA A 900 31.83 10.33 -24.99
N ARG A 901 32.37 10.23 -26.22
CA ARG A 901 32.19 9.03 -27.07
C ARG A 901 32.72 7.76 -26.40
N ALA A 902 33.90 7.83 -25.78
CA ALA A 902 34.47 6.69 -25.06
C ALA A 902 33.58 6.26 -23.88
N MET A 903 33.07 7.20 -23.09
CA MET A 903 32.15 6.89 -21.98
C MET A 903 30.81 6.33 -22.47
N LEU A 904 30.23 6.90 -23.54
CA LEU A 904 28.97 6.42 -24.12
C LEU A 904 29.10 5.03 -24.73
N ALA A 905 30.27 4.66 -25.26
CA ALA A 905 30.54 3.32 -25.78
C ALA A 905 30.70 2.27 -24.66
N SER A 906 31.08 2.68 -23.46
CA SER A 906 31.33 1.76 -22.32
C SER A 906 30.04 1.06 -21.85
N PRO A 907 29.99 -0.27 -21.74
CA PRO A 907 28.83 -0.98 -21.19
C PRO A 907 28.63 -0.71 -19.68
N ASP A 908 29.62 -0.13 -19.02
CA ASP A 908 29.59 0.18 -17.58
C ASP A 908 28.94 1.52 -17.24
N ILE A 909 28.55 2.29 -18.26
CA ILE A 909 27.92 3.60 -18.14
C ILE A 909 26.50 3.53 -18.70
N ASP A 910 25.50 3.89 -17.91
CA ASP A 910 24.09 3.88 -18.31
C ASP A 910 23.60 5.26 -18.76
N ALA A 911 24.15 6.34 -18.19
CA ALA A 911 23.88 7.73 -18.59
C ALA A 911 25.16 8.60 -18.48
N LEU A 912 25.23 9.68 -19.26
CA LEU A 912 26.36 10.60 -19.28
C LEU A 912 25.96 11.99 -18.75
N VAL A 913 26.79 12.54 -17.87
CA VAL A 913 26.74 13.94 -17.44
C VAL A 913 27.90 14.68 -18.10
N VAL A 914 27.58 15.70 -18.88
CA VAL A 914 28.57 16.61 -19.48
C VAL A 914 28.47 17.98 -18.81
N SER A 915 29.44 18.27 -17.95
CA SER A 915 29.55 19.53 -17.24
C SER A 915 30.63 20.41 -17.85
N ALA A 916 30.37 21.71 -17.92
CA ALA A 916 31.40 22.67 -18.27
C ALA A 916 31.15 23.99 -17.56
N VAL A 917 32.14 24.42 -16.78
CA VAL A 917 32.27 25.81 -16.36
C VAL A 917 32.72 26.61 -17.59
N PRO A 918 31.84 27.44 -18.19
CA PRO A 918 32.04 27.94 -19.54
C PRO A 918 33.03 29.12 -19.64
N LEU A 919 33.57 29.59 -18.51
CA LEU A 919 34.48 30.74 -18.40
C LEU A 919 35.93 30.39 -18.82
N THR A 920 36.10 29.72 -19.96
CA THR A 920 37.40 29.34 -20.50
C THR A 920 37.54 29.77 -21.96
N PRO A 921 38.71 30.28 -22.39
CA PRO A 921 38.95 30.58 -23.81
C PRO A 921 39.05 29.33 -24.70
N ALA A 922 39.15 28.13 -24.11
CA ALA A 922 39.25 26.89 -24.86
C ALA A 922 37.92 26.49 -25.52
N LEU A 923 36.77 26.93 -24.97
CA LEU A 923 35.44 26.56 -25.43
C LEU A 923 34.69 27.75 -26.03
N ALA A 924 33.87 27.51 -27.05
CA ALA A 924 32.95 28.47 -27.65
C ALA A 924 31.65 28.44 -26.87
N THR A 925 31.46 29.39 -25.96
CA THR A 925 30.38 29.33 -24.97
C THR A 925 29.53 30.59 -24.91
N THR A 926 30.01 31.71 -25.45
CA THR A 926 29.22 32.94 -25.62
C THR A 926 28.46 32.94 -26.95
N GLU A 927 27.43 33.79 -27.07
CA GLU A 927 26.60 33.86 -28.29
C GLU A 927 27.41 34.15 -29.56
N GLU A 928 28.39 35.06 -29.47
CA GLU A 928 29.28 35.41 -30.59
C GLU A 928 30.15 34.22 -30.99
N GLU A 929 30.81 33.57 -30.03
CA GLU A 929 31.69 32.42 -30.31
C GLU A 929 30.91 31.21 -30.87
N ILE A 930 29.71 30.95 -30.33
CA ILE A 930 28.81 29.88 -30.76
C ILE A 930 28.35 30.08 -32.21
N ALA A 931 28.32 31.31 -32.71
CA ALA A 931 27.98 31.63 -34.10
C ALA A 931 29.18 31.48 -35.06
N GLU A 932 30.42 31.61 -34.55
CA GLU A 932 31.64 31.64 -35.37
C GLU A 932 32.33 30.28 -35.52
N ARG A 933 32.21 29.40 -34.52
CA ARG A 933 32.86 28.07 -34.53
C ARG A 933 32.01 27.01 -33.84
N VAL A 934 32.42 25.75 -34.01
CA VAL A 934 31.77 24.61 -33.35
C VAL A 934 31.80 24.80 -31.85
N SER A 935 30.62 24.70 -31.23
CA SER A 935 30.43 24.91 -29.81
C SER A 935 30.23 23.60 -29.07
N LEU A 936 30.47 23.63 -27.75
CA LEU A 936 30.17 22.48 -26.88
C LEU A 936 28.70 22.04 -26.99
N ALA A 937 27.76 22.97 -27.24
CA ALA A 937 26.36 22.60 -27.48
C ALA A 937 26.18 21.72 -28.71
N GLU A 938 26.84 22.04 -29.83
CA GLU A 938 26.76 21.23 -31.05
C GLU A 938 27.34 19.84 -30.83
N VAL A 939 28.48 19.74 -30.13
CA VAL A 939 29.09 18.47 -29.75
C VAL A 939 28.12 17.61 -28.95
N ILE A 940 27.52 18.15 -27.89
CA ILE A 940 26.58 17.39 -27.04
C ILE A 940 25.35 16.96 -27.86
N VAL A 941 24.84 17.80 -28.77
CA VAL A 941 23.72 17.47 -29.66
C VAL A 941 24.04 16.32 -30.61
N GLU A 942 25.24 16.30 -31.18
CA GLU A 942 25.67 15.21 -32.06
C GLU A 942 25.86 13.91 -31.30
N LEU A 943 26.44 13.97 -30.08
CA LEU A 943 26.58 12.82 -29.19
C LEU A 943 25.21 12.26 -28.77
N ASP A 944 24.27 13.15 -28.43
CA ASP A 944 22.92 12.76 -28.05
C ASP A 944 22.21 12.04 -29.22
N ARG A 945 22.28 12.59 -30.44
CA ARG A 945 21.70 11.95 -31.63
C ARG A 945 22.31 10.58 -31.93
N ALA A 946 23.61 10.42 -31.66
CA ALA A 946 24.33 9.17 -31.91
C ALA A 946 24.16 8.12 -30.81
N SER A 947 23.54 8.47 -29.67
CA SER A 947 23.47 7.62 -28.48
C SER A 947 22.04 7.36 -28.03
N ASP A 948 21.75 6.09 -27.71
CA ASP A 948 20.52 5.69 -27.03
C ASP A 948 20.56 5.97 -25.51
N LYS A 949 21.74 6.24 -24.95
CA LYS A 949 21.90 6.53 -23.51
C LYS A 949 21.52 7.98 -23.21
N PRO A 950 20.93 8.27 -22.04
CA PRO A 950 20.63 9.64 -21.63
C PRO A 950 21.90 10.48 -21.51
N ILE A 951 21.83 11.73 -21.98
CA ILE A 951 22.85 12.75 -21.78
C ILE A 951 22.19 13.96 -21.11
N VAL A 952 22.81 14.48 -20.06
CA VAL A 952 22.43 15.77 -19.45
C VAL A 952 23.60 16.71 -19.41
N ALA A 953 23.32 18.00 -19.47
CA ALA A 953 24.33 19.04 -19.36
C ALA A 953 24.24 19.81 -18.04
N VAL A 954 25.39 20.21 -17.50
CA VAL A 954 25.48 21.13 -16.36
C VAL A 954 26.29 22.35 -16.79
N ILE A 955 25.66 23.52 -16.73
CA ILE A 955 26.24 24.81 -17.08
C ILE A 955 26.01 25.75 -15.88
N ASP A 956 26.88 25.66 -14.88
CA ASP A 956 26.85 26.49 -13.67
C ASP A 956 27.47 27.86 -13.96
N SER A 957 26.67 28.76 -14.53
CA SER A 957 27.11 30.10 -14.95
C SER A 957 25.98 31.13 -15.09
N GLY A 958 26.38 32.40 -15.23
CA GLY A 958 25.47 33.55 -15.33
C GLY A 958 24.84 33.78 -16.71
N LEU A 959 24.11 34.90 -16.84
CA LEU A 959 23.29 35.24 -18.01
C LEU A 959 24.06 35.31 -19.35
N ALA A 960 25.37 35.56 -19.33
CA ALA A 960 26.20 35.62 -20.54
C ALA A 960 26.18 34.32 -21.36
N TYR A 961 25.85 33.18 -20.72
CA TYR A 961 25.84 31.86 -21.34
C TYR A 961 24.41 31.37 -21.62
N ALA A 962 23.41 32.25 -21.56
CA ALA A 962 22.02 31.89 -21.84
C ALA A 962 21.81 31.33 -23.25
N ALA A 963 22.55 31.84 -24.25
CA ALA A 963 22.50 31.33 -25.62
C ALA A 963 22.95 29.87 -25.72
N LEU A 964 24.02 29.47 -25.01
CA LEU A 964 24.50 28.09 -24.94
C LEU A 964 23.42 27.16 -24.34
N ILE A 965 22.86 27.57 -23.20
CA ILE A 965 21.80 26.81 -22.51
C ILE A 965 20.57 26.66 -23.41
N ARG A 966 20.13 27.76 -24.03
CA ARG A 966 18.98 27.76 -24.94
C ARG A 966 19.21 26.84 -26.14
N ARG A 967 20.40 26.86 -26.74
CA ARG A 967 20.76 25.99 -27.87
C ARG A 967 20.70 24.50 -27.52
N LEU A 968 21.19 24.11 -26.35
CA LEU A 968 21.05 22.74 -25.84
C LEU A 968 19.58 22.35 -25.65
N ARG A 969 18.80 23.25 -25.02
CA ARG A 969 17.39 23.02 -24.71
C ARG A 969 16.47 22.98 -25.94
N ASP A 970 16.75 23.77 -26.97
CA ASP A 970 16.05 23.72 -28.27
C ASP A 970 16.27 22.37 -28.97
N HIS A 971 17.34 21.64 -28.62
CA HIS A 971 17.59 20.26 -29.05
C HIS A 971 17.13 19.21 -28.02
N HIS A 972 16.34 19.61 -27.03
CA HIS A 972 15.74 18.77 -25.98
C HIS A 972 16.75 18.12 -25.03
N ILE A 973 17.96 18.67 -24.91
CA ILE A 973 18.93 18.22 -23.91
C ILE A 973 18.59 18.91 -22.58
N PRO A 974 18.34 18.17 -21.49
CA PRO A 974 18.12 18.78 -20.18
C PRO A 974 19.39 19.49 -19.69
N VAL A 975 19.23 20.73 -19.23
CA VAL A 975 20.34 21.57 -18.76
C VAL A 975 20.09 22.06 -17.34
N PHE A 976 21.06 21.77 -16.47
CA PHE A 976 21.07 22.19 -15.07
C PHE A 976 22.06 23.32 -14.84
N ARG A 977 21.79 24.12 -13.83
CA ARG A 977 22.67 25.22 -13.39
C ARG A 977 23.46 24.90 -12.12
N SER A 978 23.27 23.73 -11.53
CA SER A 978 24.12 23.27 -10.43
C SER A 978 24.26 21.75 -10.46
N ALA A 979 25.47 21.29 -10.17
CA ALA A 979 25.85 19.88 -10.25
C ALA A 979 25.17 19.02 -9.17
N ASP A 980 25.00 19.53 -7.95
CA ASP A 980 24.36 18.85 -6.83
C ASP A 980 22.86 18.66 -7.05
N GLN A 981 22.16 19.68 -7.56
CA GLN A 981 20.74 19.57 -7.91
C GLN A 981 20.53 18.61 -9.09
N MET A 982 21.43 18.63 -10.08
CA MET A 982 21.42 17.68 -11.19
C MET A 982 21.50 16.24 -10.69
N MET A 983 22.46 15.93 -9.79
CA MET A 983 22.61 14.56 -9.28
C MET A 983 21.35 14.05 -8.59
N ARG A 984 20.67 14.90 -7.81
CA ARG A 984 19.42 14.54 -7.13
C ARG A 984 18.30 14.23 -8.13
N SER A 985 18.04 15.14 -9.05
CA SER A 985 16.92 15.01 -10.00
C SER A 985 17.18 13.94 -11.07
N LEU A 986 18.40 13.88 -11.62
CA LEU A 986 18.79 12.82 -12.57
C LEU A 986 18.77 11.46 -11.89
N GLY A 987 19.35 11.34 -10.69
CA GLY A 987 19.37 10.07 -9.97
C GLY A 987 17.97 9.52 -9.73
N ARG A 988 17.05 10.39 -9.30
CA ARG A 988 15.64 10.02 -9.13
C ARG A 988 14.98 9.57 -10.43
N TYR A 989 15.19 10.31 -11.51
CA TYR A 989 14.69 9.95 -12.84
C TYR A 989 15.23 8.58 -13.31
N LEU A 990 16.52 8.33 -13.16
CA LEU A 990 17.15 7.07 -13.57
C LEU A 990 16.67 5.90 -12.72
N CYS A 991 16.60 6.05 -11.40
CA CYS A 991 16.08 5.00 -10.51
C CYS A 991 14.64 4.62 -10.89
N ARG A 992 13.79 5.62 -11.14
CA ARG A 992 12.39 5.42 -11.55
C ARG A 992 12.29 4.67 -12.88
N ARG A 993 13.08 5.06 -13.88
CA ARG A 993 13.09 4.46 -15.22
C ARG A 993 13.73 3.07 -15.25
N ALA A 994 14.71 2.82 -14.38
CA ALA A 994 15.37 1.52 -14.25
C ALA A 994 14.56 0.50 -13.42
N GLY A 995 13.46 0.92 -12.77
CA GLY A 995 12.70 0.06 -11.87
C GLY A 995 13.47 -0.31 -10.60
N THR A 996 14.54 0.42 -10.28
CA THR A 996 15.31 0.22 -9.06
C THR A 996 14.69 1.10 -7.98
N ALA A 997 13.88 0.50 -7.10
CA ALA A 997 13.56 1.15 -5.83
C ALA A 997 14.88 1.49 -5.11
N PRO A 998 14.99 2.62 -4.39
CA PRO A 998 16.10 2.78 -3.45
C PRO A 998 16.09 1.55 -2.55
N GLY A 999 17.15 0.73 -2.61
CA GLY A 999 17.23 -0.48 -1.78
C GLY A 999 17.06 -0.11 -0.31
N PRO A 1000 16.62 -1.05 0.55
CA PRO A 1000 16.63 -0.82 1.99
C PRO A 1000 18.03 -0.31 2.35
N GLY A 1001 18.10 0.91 2.88
CA GLY A 1001 19.37 1.53 3.24
C GLY A 1001 20.17 0.52 4.05
N SER A 1002 21.32 0.10 3.53
CA SER A 1002 22.30 -0.66 4.30
C SER A 1002 22.61 0.10 5.58
N ASP A 1003 22.97 -0.64 6.65
CA ASP A 1003 23.19 -0.24 8.06
C ASP A 1003 23.96 1.08 8.36
N ASP A 1004 24.41 1.82 7.35
CA ASP A 1004 25.22 3.03 7.41
C ASP A 1004 24.50 4.30 6.91
N ASP A 1005 23.17 4.42 6.99
CA ASP A 1005 22.51 5.72 6.82
C ASP A 1005 22.77 6.60 8.08
N PRO A 1006 23.53 7.70 7.97
CA PRO A 1006 23.86 8.55 9.12
C PRO A 1006 22.61 9.21 9.73
N SER A 1007 21.53 9.40 8.96
CA SER A 1007 20.28 9.96 9.48
C SER A 1007 19.44 8.93 10.26
N ARG A 1008 19.53 7.65 9.89
CA ARG A 1008 18.98 6.53 10.69
C ARG A 1008 19.82 6.29 11.95
N ALA A 1009 21.14 6.41 11.84
CA ALA A 1009 22.04 6.26 12.97
C ALA A 1009 21.93 7.42 13.99
N GLU A 1010 21.67 8.65 13.55
CA GLU A 1010 21.39 9.79 14.45
C GLU A 1010 20.03 9.63 15.15
N ALA A 1011 18.97 9.27 14.43
CA ALA A 1011 17.66 9.02 15.03
C ALA A 1011 17.69 7.88 16.06
N ALA A 1012 18.42 6.78 15.77
CA ALA A 1012 18.58 5.68 16.72
C ALA A 1012 19.46 6.05 17.94
N ARG A 1013 20.41 6.99 17.80
CA ARG A 1013 21.27 7.46 18.91
C ARG A 1013 20.54 8.38 19.87
N ASP A 1014 19.63 9.24 19.37
CA ASP A 1014 18.81 10.10 20.23
C ASP A 1014 17.73 9.33 21.01
N MET A 1015 17.43 8.09 20.60
CA MET A 1015 16.42 7.23 21.26
C MET A 1015 16.99 6.33 22.37
N THR A 1016 18.31 6.20 22.49
CA THR A 1016 18.96 5.53 23.61
C THR A 1016 19.24 6.51 24.74
N VAL A 1017 18.23 6.80 25.57
CA VAL A 1017 18.46 7.49 26.86
C VAL A 1017 19.01 6.45 27.83
N GLU A 1018 20.33 6.46 28.08
CA GLU A 1018 20.87 5.82 29.28
C GLU A 1018 20.29 6.52 30.52
N PRO A 1019 19.93 5.78 31.59
CA PRO A 1019 19.38 6.37 32.79
C PRO A 1019 20.49 7.08 33.58
N GLU A 1020 20.80 8.33 33.22
CA GLU A 1020 21.61 9.19 34.07
C GLU A 1020 20.78 9.71 35.25
N GLY A 1021 21.02 9.09 36.40
CA GLY A 1021 21.13 9.75 37.70
C GLY A 1021 20.05 10.76 38.08
N ALA A 1022 19.06 10.31 38.84
CA ALA A 1022 18.27 11.16 39.70
C ALA A 1022 19.18 11.93 40.69
N THR A 1023 19.41 13.22 40.45
CA THR A 1023 19.76 14.18 41.51
C THR A 1023 18.84 15.40 41.46
N ALA A 1024 18.01 15.46 42.51
CA ALA A 1024 17.22 16.56 43.04
C ALA A 1024 17.30 17.92 42.32
N PHE A 1025 16.16 18.42 41.84
CA PHE A 1025 15.44 19.60 42.38
C PHE A 1025 14.00 19.65 41.88
#